data_AF-A0A2V5MXH7-F1
#
_entry.id   AF-A0A2V5MXH7-F1
#
_cell.length_a   1.000
_cell.length_b   1.000
_cell.length_c   1.000
_cell.angle_alpha   90.00
_cell.angle_beta   90.00
_cell.angle_gamma   90.00
#
_symmetry.space_group_name_H-M   'P 1'
#
loop_
_entity.id
_entity.type
_entity.pdbx_description
1 polymer ?
#
loop_
_entity_poly.entity_id
_entity_poly.type
_entity_poly.pdbx_seq_one_letter_code
_entity_poly.pdbx_strand_id
1 'polypeptide(L)'
;MTFGAPEWLWGLLLIPLLIALFLRSEHRGLQRLQQFVSARLLPQLAGTVNRPRRIIRFSLILLGLALAIVSLAQPRWGYTFEDVKRKGLDLLIAVDTSRSMLSNDVQPSRLERVKLAIQDLINELQGDRVGLIAFAGRAFLQAPLTIDYDAVIEAVNDLDTKTIPEGGTNISSAITLATQSFGKSAMGNRALIIFTDGEELSGDAVKTAKAAADAGVRIFTVGVGTPQGSLIPVTGDDGETSFVKDSAGQVVKSRLDDKRLREVAEATGGFYLHLENGPRTMQQVQSEGLVKMQAAEMDVRLSRRPIEHYEWPLGGALIALALSILIPERKRVRERAYVPAPARNVPHSVAGVPAKAAGAAAALLLLLCSSAFATAPGVNAYQQGKFEDAYKEFQETLKSHPQSRAEEKLQFDSGAAAYKLKDYNKALESFSQALLTPDTGLQTEGHYNLGNTLYQRGEMQKSDDKKLSDWTNALDHYEQTLKLDPQNKEAKDNYEYVKKKIDELKNRKQQQQPSPSPTPPQKNKKDKQDQQQKQQNKQNQDQQQQQKDQQQKDQKDQQQQQQQQQQNQNQQDQQQAQNQQTQNQASGDKQQKEQQQKDQSQAKNEPQKKQQQQPGESPSPSPGAEKQDNQASPSPSPGERQAEQSPSPGEGENEMPSPSPGEGEEENASPTPAESPQKKFAGEVKGAAGDNSQKPADKNEQVAEAEQEKEGQMSERQALALLESMKDEEARVRLDERKVKRHVYNDW
;
A
#
# COMPACT_ATOMS: atom_id res chain seq x y z
N MET A 1 -10.71 -25.09 18.03
CA MET A 1 -10.46 -25.46 16.62
C MET A 1 -11.66 -25.04 15.81
N THR A 2 -11.45 -24.38 14.68
CA THR A 2 -12.47 -23.97 13.72
C THR A 2 -12.06 -24.41 12.32
N PHE A 3 -12.92 -24.23 11.33
CA PHE A 3 -12.60 -24.44 9.91
C PHE A 3 -12.68 -23.10 9.19
N GLY A 4 -11.77 -22.88 8.24
CA GLY A 4 -11.72 -21.66 7.44
C GLY A 4 -12.71 -21.65 6.28
N ALA A 5 -12.97 -22.83 5.73
CA ALA A 5 -13.84 -23.06 4.58
C ALA A 5 -14.74 -24.30 4.85
N PRO A 6 -15.62 -24.25 5.89
CA PRO A 6 -16.36 -25.42 6.38
C PRO A 6 -17.26 -26.09 5.33
N GLU A 7 -17.64 -25.37 4.28
CA GLU A 7 -18.41 -25.87 3.13
C GLU A 7 -17.74 -27.06 2.42
N TRP A 8 -16.41 -27.18 2.43
CA TRP A 8 -15.74 -28.35 1.85
C TRP A 8 -16.04 -29.66 2.58
N LEU A 9 -16.45 -29.61 3.86
CA LEU A 9 -16.81 -30.81 4.63
C LEU A 9 -18.03 -31.55 4.05
N TRP A 10 -18.90 -30.87 3.29
CA TRP A 10 -19.98 -31.53 2.54
C TRP A 10 -19.44 -32.54 1.51
N GLY A 11 -18.21 -32.35 1.02
CA GLY A 11 -17.52 -33.30 0.14
C GLY A 11 -17.32 -34.68 0.76
N LEU A 12 -17.34 -34.80 2.10
CA LEU A 12 -17.25 -36.10 2.78
C LEU A 12 -18.45 -37.02 2.48
N LEU A 13 -19.60 -36.47 2.06
CA LEU A 13 -20.75 -37.25 1.59
C LEU A 13 -20.47 -38.06 0.31
N LEU A 14 -19.42 -37.71 -0.44
CA LEU A 14 -18.97 -38.48 -1.60
C LEU A 14 -18.33 -39.83 -1.20
N ILE A 15 -17.81 -39.96 0.03
CA ILE A 15 -17.17 -41.17 0.54
C ILE A 15 -18.16 -42.36 0.63
N PRO A 16 -19.32 -42.28 1.31
CA PRO A 16 -20.28 -43.38 1.34
C PRO A 16 -20.84 -43.72 -0.05
N LEU A 17 -20.97 -42.74 -0.95
CA LEU A 17 -21.35 -42.99 -2.35
C LEU A 17 -20.29 -43.84 -3.08
N LEU A 18 -19.00 -43.49 -2.96
CA LEU A 18 -17.91 -44.30 -3.53
C LEU A 18 -17.85 -45.71 -2.91
N ILE A 19 -18.08 -45.86 -1.61
CA ILE A 19 -18.15 -47.17 -0.94
C ILE A 19 -19.29 -48.01 -1.52
N ALA A 20 -20.49 -47.43 -1.66
CA ALA A 20 -21.65 -48.12 -2.23
C ALA A 20 -21.41 -48.54 -3.70
N LEU A 21 -20.79 -47.67 -4.50
CA LEU A 21 -20.39 -47.98 -5.88
C LEU A 21 -19.35 -49.10 -5.95
N PHE A 22 -18.35 -49.09 -5.06
CA PHE A 22 -17.34 -50.15 -4.98
C PHE A 22 -17.95 -51.51 -4.60
N LEU A 23 -18.78 -51.56 -3.55
CA LEU A 23 -19.48 -52.79 -3.12
C LEU A 23 -20.43 -53.34 -4.20
N ARG A 24 -21.12 -52.45 -4.93
CA ARG A 24 -21.95 -52.79 -6.10
C ARG A 24 -21.11 -53.29 -7.29
N SER A 25 -19.91 -52.74 -7.49
CA SER A 25 -18.97 -53.21 -8.52
C SER A 25 -18.45 -54.62 -8.22
N GLU A 26 -18.16 -54.93 -6.95
CA GLU A 26 -17.73 -56.26 -6.53
C GLU A 26 -18.84 -57.29 -6.68
N HIS A 27 -20.05 -57.00 -6.21
CA HIS A 27 -21.21 -57.89 -6.38
C HIS A 27 -21.51 -58.19 -7.85
N ARG A 28 -21.61 -57.14 -8.70
CA ARG A 28 -21.82 -57.32 -10.15
C ARG A 28 -20.66 -58.05 -10.83
N GLY A 29 -19.43 -57.85 -10.35
CA GLY A 29 -18.25 -58.57 -10.82
C GLY A 29 -18.31 -60.07 -10.53
N LEU A 30 -18.72 -60.48 -9.33
CA LEU A 30 -18.94 -61.89 -9.01
C LEU A 30 -20.10 -62.49 -9.80
N GLN A 31 -21.25 -61.80 -9.87
CA GLN A 31 -22.44 -62.27 -10.60
C GLN A 31 -22.14 -62.53 -12.08
N ARG A 32 -21.47 -61.60 -12.77
CA ARG A 32 -21.05 -61.78 -14.17
C ARG A 32 -20.07 -62.94 -14.32
N LEU A 33 -19.10 -63.06 -13.43
CA LEU A 33 -18.10 -64.14 -13.50
C LEU A 33 -18.72 -65.53 -13.30
N GLN A 34 -19.79 -65.64 -12.49
CA GLN A 34 -20.59 -66.86 -12.32
C GLN A 34 -21.43 -67.23 -13.56
N GLN A 35 -21.71 -66.28 -14.47
CA GLN A 35 -22.43 -66.55 -15.73
C GLN A 35 -21.52 -67.19 -16.80
N PHE A 36 -20.19 -67.00 -16.72
CA PHE A 36 -19.22 -67.54 -17.69
C PHE A 36 -18.37 -68.69 -17.13
N VAL A 37 -18.27 -68.85 -15.80
CA VAL A 37 -17.41 -69.86 -15.16
C VAL A 37 -18.19 -70.58 -14.05
N SER A 38 -18.21 -71.92 -14.10
CA SER A 38 -18.85 -72.72 -13.05
C SER A 38 -18.18 -72.52 -11.69
N ALA A 39 -18.98 -72.51 -10.62
CA ALA A 39 -18.53 -72.10 -9.28
C ALA A 39 -17.31 -72.89 -8.73
N ARG A 40 -17.09 -74.13 -9.20
CA ARG A 40 -15.92 -74.95 -8.83
C ARG A 40 -14.60 -74.53 -9.51
N LEU A 41 -14.65 -73.99 -10.73
CA LEU A 41 -13.45 -73.57 -11.49
C LEU A 41 -13.06 -72.11 -11.23
N LEU A 42 -13.99 -71.33 -10.69
CA LEU A 42 -13.85 -69.91 -10.36
C LEU A 42 -12.57 -69.57 -9.54
N PRO A 43 -12.18 -70.33 -8.50
CA PRO A 43 -10.93 -70.07 -7.76
C PRO A 43 -9.65 -70.31 -8.56
N GLN A 44 -9.69 -71.22 -9.54
CA GLN A 44 -8.53 -71.60 -10.36
C GLN A 44 -8.32 -70.61 -11.51
N LEU A 45 -9.40 -70.18 -12.17
CA LEU A 45 -9.36 -69.25 -13.31
C LEU A 45 -9.27 -67.77 -12.88
N ALA A 46 -9.88 -67.38 -11.75
CA ALA A 46 -9.90 -65.99 -11.29
C ALA A 46 -9.02 -65.69 -10.06
N GLY A 47 -8.21 -66.65 -9.60
CA GLY A 47 -7.34 -66.53 -8.41
C GLY A 47 -6.19 -65.52 -8.50
N THR A 48 -6.14 -64.72 -9.58
CA THR A 48 -5.12 -63.68 -9.84
C THR A 48 -5.35 -62.40 -9.04
N VAL A 49 -6.60 -62.05 -8.70
CA VAL A 49 -6.94 -60.82 -7.96
C VAL A 49 -7.00 -61.09 -6.46
N ASN A 50 -6.18 -60.37 -5.68
CA ASN A 50 -6.11 -60.50 -4.23
C ASN A 50 -7.11 -59.54 -3.55
N ARG A 51 -8.33 -60.04 -3.27
CA ARG A 51 -9.46 -59.27 -2.73
C ARG A 51 -9.10 -58.39 -1.51
N PRO A 52 -8.50 -58.88 -0.41
CA PRO A 52 -8.16 -58.02 0.73
C PRO A 52 -7.14 -56.92 0.37
N ARG A 53 -6.17 -57.17 -0.52
CA ARG A 53 -5.27 -56.11 -1.00
C ARG A 53 -6.00 -55.03 -1.78
N ARG A 54 -6.99 -55.40 -2.59
CA ARG A 54 -7.82 -54.46 -3.34
C ARG A 54 -8.73 -53.63 -2.43
N ILE A 55 -9.24 -54.23 -1.35
CA ILE A 55 -9.97 -53.50 -0.29
C ILE A 55 -9.03 -52.51 0.40
N ILE A 56 -7.86 -52.95 0.90
CA ILE A 56 -6.86 -52.08 1.55
C ILE A 56 -6.46 -50.92 0.63
N ARG A 57 -6.21 -51.18 -0.66
CA ARG A 57 -5.89 -50.16 -1.66
C ARG A 57 -7.02 -49.13 -1.82
N PHE A 58 -8.27 -49.58 -1.91
CA PHE A 58 -9.44 -48.71 -2.01
C PHE A 58 -9.66 -47.89 -0.73
N SER A 59 -9.48 -48.50 0.46
CA SER A 59 -9.53 -47.80 1.75
C SER A 59 -8.45 -46.71 1.86
N LEU A 60 -7.24 -46.94 1.35
CA LEU A 60 -6.18 -45.92 1.30
C LEU A 60 -6.52 -44.76 0.35
N ILE A 61 -7.16 -45.03 -0.79
CA ILE A 61 -7.64 -43.99 -1.71
C ILE A 61 -8.75 -43.16 -1.05
N LEU A 62 -9.70 -43.80 -0.36
CA LEU A 62 -10.76 -43.09 0.38
C LEU A 62 -10.22 -42.28 1.57
N LEU A 63 -9.23 -42.82 2.30
CA LEU A 63 -8.55 -42.09 3.37
C LEU A 63 -7.80 -40.87 2.81
N GLY A 64 -7.11 -41.03 1.68
CA GLY A 64 -6.45 -39.93 0.99
C GLY A 64 -7.42 -38.84 0.57
N LEU A 65 -8.55 -39.22 -0.03
CA LEU A 65 -9.62 -38.29 -0.42
C LEU A 65 -10.25 -37.59 0.81
N ALA A 66 -10.53 -38.31 1.88
CA ALA A 66 -11.08 -37.74 3.12
C ALA A 66 -10.13 -36.70 3.73
N LEU A 67 -8.84 -37.01 3.80
CA LEU A 67 -7.82 -36.09 4.30
C LEU A 67 -7.62 -34.88 3.37
N ALA A 68 -7.68 -35.04 2.06
CA ALA A 68 -7.66 -33.93 1.11
C ALA A 68 -8.88 -32.99 1.28
N ILE A 69 -10.07 -33.53 1.52
CA ILE A 69 -11.28 -32.74 1.82
C ILE A 69 -11.12 -31.98 3.15
N VAL A 70 -10.58 -32.62 4.19
CA VAL A 70 -10.29 -31.96 5.47
C VAL A 70 -9.21 -30.87 5.31
N SER A 71 -8.22 -31.04 4.43
CA SER A 71 -7.26 -30.00 4.08
C SER A 71 -7.93 -28.78 3.44
N LEU A 72 -8.83 -28.99 2.47
CA LEU A 72 -9.56 -27.91 1.79
C LEU A 72 -10.47 -27.12 2.74
N ALA A 73 -10.99 -27.77 3.78
CA ALA A 73 -11.77 -27.09 4.82
C ALA A 73 -10.96 -26.11 5.70
N GLN A 74 -9.64 -26.03 5.53
CA GLN A 74 -8.71 -25.19 6.31
C GLN A 74 -8.89 -25.37 7.83
N PRO A 75 -8.39 -26.46 8.44
CA PRO A 75 -8.46 -26.63 9.89
C PRO A 75 -7.62 -25.54 10.57
N ARG A 76 -8.25 -24.76 11.45
CA ARG A 76 -7.62 -23.65 12.18
C ARG A 76 -7.56 -23.94 13.68
N TRP A 77 -6.37 -23.81 14.27
CA TRP A 77 -6.16 -23.86 15.72
C TRP A 77 -4.91 -23.06 16.11
N GLY A 78 -4.87 -22.55 17.34
CA GLY A 78 -3.88 -21.54 17.72
C GLY A 78 -4.13 -20.19 17.03
N TYR A 79 -3.38 -19.18 17.46
CA TYR A 79 -3.44 -17.83 16.93
C TYR A 79 -2.03 -17.29 16.81
N THR A 80 -1.73 -16.57 15.73
CA THR A 80 -0.66 -15.57 15.75
C THR A 80 -1.29 -14.24 16.14
N PHE A 81 -0.56 -13.47 16.92
CA PHE A 81 -0.80 -12.04 17.00
C PHE A 81 -0.15 -11.42 15.76
N GLU A 82 -0.86 -10.51 15.12
CA GLU A 82 -0.37 -9.76 13.97
C GLU A 82 -0.71 -8.29 14.23
N ASP A 83 0.29 -7.41 14.14
CA ASP A 83 0.14 -5.99 14.47
C ASP A 83 -0.60 -5.28 13.35
N VAL A 84 -1.91 -5.49 13.32
CA VAL A 84 -2.87 -4.71 12.54
C VAL A 84 -2.94 -3.31 13.17
N LYS A 85 -1.89 -2.52 12.92
CA LYS A 85 -1.80 -1.09 13.22
C LYS A 85 -3.01 -0.43 12.58
N ARG A 86 -4.04 -0.14 13.38
CA ARG A 86 -5.11 0.81 13.02
C ARG A 86 -4.47 2.19 13.00
N LYS A 87 -3.72 2.47 11.94
CA LYS A 87 -3.42 3.84 11.53
C LYS A 87 -4.75 4.53 11.24
N GLY A 88 -4.78 5.82 11.53
CA GLY A 88 -5.87 6.70 11.18
C GLY A 88 -6.49 7.39 12.38
N LEU A 89 -6.21 8.68 12.46
CA LEU A 89 -7.03 9.67 13.14
C LEU A 89 -8.38 9.76 12.40
N ASP A 90 -9.46 10.02 13.13
CA ASP A 90 -10.68 10.52 12.48
C ASP A 90 -10.58 12.05 12.40
N LEU A 91 -10.49 12.56 11.17
CA LEU A 91 -10.43 13.97 10.86
C LEU A 91 -11.74 14.43 10.21
N LEU A 92 -12.43 15.39 10.85
CA LEU A 92 -13.50 16.14 10.21
C LEU A 92 -13.00 17.54 9.85
N ILE A 93 -13.31 17.97 8.64
CA ILE A 93 -13.00 19.31 8.13
C ILE A 93 -14.31 20.06 8.02
N ALA A 94 -14.49 21.12 8.81
CA ALA A 94 -15.63 22.03 8.74
C ALA A 94 -15.26 23.27 7.93
N VAL A 95 -15.99 23.54 6.86
CA VAL A 95 -15.79 24.67 5.94
C VAL A 95 -16.97 25.62 6.03
N ASP A 96 -16.65 26.88 6.29
CA ASP A 96 -17.58 27.98 6.22
C ASP A 96 -17.96 28.26 4.75
N THR A 97 -19.25 28.16 4.44
CA THR A 97 -19.84 28.49 3.14
C THR A 97 -20.80 29.68 3.28
N SER A 98 -20.63 30.52 4.29
CA SER A 98 -21.39 31.78 4.41
C SER A 98 -20.93 32.81 3.37
N ARG A 99 -21.75 33.83 3.14
CA ARG A 99 -21.51 34.82 2.05
C ARG A 99 -20.20 35.59 2.23
N SER A 100 -19.72 35.80 3.45
CA SER A 100 -18.46 36.50 3.71
C SER A 100 -17.24 35.79 3.12
N MET A 101 -17.33 34.48 2.88
CA MET A 101 -16.27 33.68 2.25
C MET A 101 -16.11 33.96 0.73
N LEU A 102 -17.00 34.75 0.12
CA LEU A 102 -16.79 35.37 -1.21
C LEU A 102 -15.84 36.58 -1.17
N SER A 103 -15.35 37.00 0.00
CA SER A 103 -14.43 38.15 0.11
C SER A 103 -13.09 37.87 -0.57
N ASN A 104 -12.58 38.88 -1.28
CA ASN A 104 -11.33 38.80 -2.06
C ASN A 104 -10.12 39.42 -1.34
N ASP A 105 -10.17 39.60 -0.01
CA ASP A 105 -9.03 40.06 0.80
C ASP A 105 -7.95 38.97 0.96
N VAL A 106 -8.32 37.71 0.76
CA VAL A 106 -7.37 36.63 0.44
C VAL A 106 -7.70 36.12 -0.95
N GLN A 107 -6.70 36.05 -1.83
CA GLN A 107 -6.88 35.72 -3.24
C GLN A 107 -6.95 34.19 -3.48
N PRO A 108 -7.77 33.72 -4.44
CA PRO A 108 -8.68 34.53 -5.28
C PRO A 108 -9.93 34.99 -4.52
N SER A 109 -10.49 34.11 -3.66
CA SER A 109 -11.45 34.43 -2.60
C SER A 109 -11.13 33.59 -1.35
N ARG A 110 -11.73 33.90 -0.19
CA ARG A 110 -11.55 33.10 1.04
C ARG A 110 -11.94 31.63 0.84
N LEU A 111 -13.11 31.35 0.25
CA LEU A 111 -13.58 29.97 0.03
C LEU A 111 -12.65 29.18 -0.89
N GLU A 112 -12.24 29.76 -2.01
CA GLU A 112 -11.34 29.09 -2.96
C GLU A 112 -9.93 28.90 -2.37
N ARG A 113 -9.46 29.82 -1.53
CA ARG A 113 -8.22 29.62 -0.74
C ARG A 113 -8.36 28.46 0.24
N VAL A 114 -9.53 28.26 0.84
CA VAL A 114 -9.80 27.11 1.74
C VAL A 114 -9.80 25.80 0.96
N LYS A 115 -10.45 25.73 -0.22
CA LYS A 115 -10.41 24.51 -1.06
C LYS A 115 -8.99 24.06 -1.36
N LEU A 116 -8.14 24.99 -1.80
CA LEU A 116 -6.73 24.72 -2.08
C LEU A 116 -5.97 24.25 -0.82
N ALA A 117 -6.19 24.89 0.33
CA ALA A 117 -5.58 24.47 1.58
C ALA A 117 -6.06 23.07 2.04
N ILE A 118 -7.31 22.70 1.79
CA ILE A 118 -7.80 21.35 2.12
C ILE A 118 -7.17 20.30 1.20
N GLN A 119 -6.96 20.62 -0.09
CA GLN A 119 -6.21 19.76 -1.00
C GLN A 119 -4.74 19.62 -0.52
N ASP A 120 -4.07 20.72 -0.18
CA ASP A 120 -2.71 20.70 0.41
C ASP A 120 -2.64 19.77 1.64
N LEU A 121 -3.61 19.88 2.55
CA LEU A 121 -3.71 19.06 3.76
C LEU A 121 -3.93 17.58 3.46
N ILE A 122 -4.90 17.24 2.59
CA ILE A 122 -5.25 15.84 2.29
C ILE A 122 -4.06 15.11 1.66
N ASN A 123 -3.26 15.79 0.83
CA ASN A 123 -2.01 15.26 0.27
C ASN A 123 -0.94 14.89 1.32
N GLU A 124 -1.04 15.39 2.56
CA GLU A 124 -0.12 15.08 3.66
C GLU A 124 -0.62 13.97 4.61
N LEU A 125 -1.85 13.48 4.48
CA LEU A 125 -2.47 12.49 5.40
C LEU A 125 -2.15 11.04 5.01
N GLN A 126 -1.92 10.15 6.00
CA GLN A 126 -1.42 8.79 5.72
C GLN A 126 -2.23 7.68 6.40
N GLY A 127 -3.37 7.36 5.80
CA GLY A 127 -4.29 6.32 6.29
C GLY A 127 -5.28 6.81 7.34
N ASP A 128 -5.45 8.14 7.43
CA ASP A 128 -6.46 8.81 8.23
C ASP A 128 -7.84 8.71 7.58
N ARG A 129 -8.91 8.85 8.37
CA ARG A 129 -10.27 8.96 7.83
C ARG A 129 -10.66 10.43 7.79
N VAL A 130 -10.94 10.93 6.59
CA VAL A 130 -11.35 12.32 6.37
C VAL A 130 -12.85 12.37 6.09
N GLY A 131 -13.53 13.37 6.64
CA GLY A 131 -14.90 13.72 6.28
C GLY A 131 -15.07 15.24 6.24
N LEU A 132 -16.08 15.70 5.50
CA LEU A 132 -16.31 17.11 5.19
C LEU A 132 -17.65 17.57 5.74
N ILE A 133 -17.64 18.70 6.44
CA ILE A 133 -18.82 19.42 6.92
C ILE A 133 -18.84 20.79 6.25
N ALA A 134 -19.94 21.15 5.60
CA ALA A 134 -20.21 22.52 5.17
C ALA A 134 -21.07 23.23 6.22
N PHE A 135 -20.85 24.52 6.48
CA PHE A 135 -21.73 25.28 7.39
C PHE A 135 -21.92 26.75 6.98
N ALA A 136 -23.12 27.25 7.22
CA ALA A 136 -23.47 28.68 7.20
C ALA A 136 -24.34 28.96 8.44
N GLY A 137 -25.61 29.36 8.29
CA GLY A 137 -26.55 29.48 9.43
C GLY A 137 -26.86 28.14 10.12
N ARG A 138 -26.61 27.02 9.41
CA ARG A 138 -26.71 25.62 9.86
C ARG A 138 -25.60 24.78 9.19
N ALA A 139 -25.29 23.60 9.73
CA ALA A 139 -24.22 22.71 9.24
C ALA A 139 -24.73 21.37 8.65
N PHE A 140 -24.01 20.83 7.66
CA PHE A 140 -24.28 19.54 6.98
C PHE A 140 -23.01 18.72 6.79
N LEU A 141 -23.12 17.41 6.91
CA LEU A 141 -22.07 16.46 6.58
C LEU A 141 -22.10 16.22 5.07
N GLN A 142 -21.22 16.90 4.34
CA GLN A 142 -21.07 16.82 2.88
C GLN A 142 -20.39 15.51 2.47
N ALA A 143 -19.40 15.05 3.23
CA ALA A 143 -18.77 13.74 3.05
C ALA A 143 -18.59 13.03 4.42
N PRO A 144 -19.01 11.76 4.57
CA PRO A 144 -18.78 10.98 5.79
C PRO A 144 -17.31 10.56 5.93
N LEU A 145 -16.89 10.20 7.15
CA LEU A 145 -15.52 9.73 7.45
C LEU A 145 -15.12 8.51 6.59
N THR A 146 -14.24 8.74 5.63
CA THR A 146 -13.76 7.76 4.65
C THR A 146 -12.23 7.80 4.51
N ILE A 147 -11.64 6.71 4.01
CA ILE A 147 -10.22 6.68 3.55
C ILE A 147 -10.10 7.05 2.06
N ASP A 148 -11.23 7.27 1.39
CA ASP A 148 -11.31 7.69 -0.01
C ASP A 148 -11.10 9.21 -0.09
N TYR A 149 -9.83 9.60 -0.25
CA TYR A 149 -9.43 11.01 -0.30
C TYR A 149 -9.96 11.71 -1.57
N ASP A 150 -10.06 11.00 -2.69
CA ASP A 150 -10.51 11.55 -3.97
C ASP A 150 -11.99 11.97 -3.87
N ALA A 151 -12.84 11.13 -3.28
CA ALA A 151 -14.24 11.47 -3.00
C ALA A 151 -14.40 12.66 -2.03
N VAL A 152 -13.45 12.88 -1.11
CA VAL A 152 -13.45 14.08 -0.26
C VAL A 152 -13.00 15.31 -1.03
N ILE A 153 -12.00 15.20 -1.92
CA ILE A 153 -11.54 16.30 -2.78
C ILE A 153 -12.65 16.73 -3.77
N GLU A 154 -13.38 15.78 -4.36
CA GLU A 154 -14.58 16.06 -5.16
C GLU A 154 -15.61 16.86 -4.34
N ALA A 155 -15.95 16.38 -3.15
CA ALA A 155 -16.88 17.06 -2.23
C ALA A 155 -16.41 18.45 -1.75
N VAL A 156 -15.10 18.71 -1.70
CA VAL A 156 -14.51 20.04 -1.40
C VAL A 156 -14.64 20.99 -2.60
N ASN A 157 -14.42 20.48 -3.82
CA ASN A 157 -14.50 21.28 -5.03
C ASN A 157 -15.93 21.81 -5.28
N ASP A 158 -16.93 20.96 -4.99
CA ASP A 158 -18.37 21.25 -5.09
C ASP A 158 -18.91 22.27 -4.06
N LEU A 159 -18.10 22.75 -3.11
CA LEU A 159 -18.55 23.76 -2.15
C LEU A 159 -18.74 25.14 -2.81
N ASP A 160 -19.94 25.70 -2.70
CA ASP A 160 -20.25 27.10 -2.98
C ASP A 160 -21.03 27.69 -1.79
N THR A 161 -21.05 29.01 -1.70
CA THR A 161 -21.95 29.77 -0.81
C THR A 161 -23.45 29.56 -1.09
N LYS A 162 -23.79 28.86 -2.18
CA LYS A 162 -25.15 28.40 -2.50
C LYS A 162 -25.46 27.00 -1.95
N THR A 163 -24.46 26.22 -1.53
CA THR A 163 -24.63 24.86 -0.97
C THR A 163 -25.51 24.87 0.28
N ILE A 164 -25.49 25.96 1.06
CA ILE A 164 -26.36 26.16 2.23
C ILE A 164 -27.14 27.49 2.05
N PRO A 165 -28.40 27.45 1.58
CA PRO A 165 -29.20 28.66 1.34
C PRO A 165 -29.56 29.48 2.59
N GLU A 166 -29.38 28.91 3.79
CA GLU A 166 -29.61 29.59 5.06
C GLU A 166 -28.38 30.41 5.45
N GLY A 167 -28.42 31.70 5.11
CA GLY A 167 -27.36 32.65 5.42
C GLY A 167 -27.16 32.93 6.90
N GLY A 168 -25.96 33.39 7.25
CA GLY A 168 -25.47 33.47 8.62
C GLY A 168 -24.27 32.55 8.80
N THR A 169 -23.74 32.50 10.03
CA THR A 169 -22.54 31.72 10.38
C THR A 169 -22.72 31.15 11.79
N ASN A 170 -22.72 29.82 11.88
CA ASN A 170 -23.08 29.05 13.07
C ASN A 170 -22.04 27.95 13.34
N ILE A 171 -20.89 28.37 13.85
CA ILE A 171 -19.74 27.50 14.17
C ILE A 171 -20.15 26.45 15.21
N SER A 172 -21.02 26.83 16.17
CA SER A 172 -21.63 25.93 17.14
C SER A 172 -22.35 24.73 16.50
N SER A 173 -23.09 24.94 15.41
CA SER A 173 -23.76 23.85 14.67
C SER A 173 -22.75 22.90 14.03
N ALA A 174 -21.65 23.42 13.47
CA ALA A 174 -20.59 22.59 12.89
C ALA A 174 -19.85 21.74 13.95
N ILE A 175 -19.50 22.32 15.09
CA ILE A 175 -18.88 21.59 16.22
C ILE A 175 -19.82 20.51 16.75
N THR A 176 -21.11 20.83 16.90
CA THR A 176 -22.13 19.88 17.38
C THR A 176 -22.29 18.71 16.41
N LEU A 177 -22.38 18.99 15.11
CA LEU A 177 -22.50 17.96 14.08
C LEU A 177 -21.24 17.08 14.01
N ALA A 178 -20.04 17.67 14.03
CA ALA A 178 -18.79 16.94 14.04
C ALA A 178 -18.70 15.95 15.23
N THR A 179 -19.05 16.44 16.42
CA THR A 179 -19.07 15.63 17.66
C THR A 179 -20.01 14.42 17.54
N GLN A 180 -21.13 14.55 16.82
CA GLN A 180 -22.05 13.44 16.53
C GLN A 180 -21.50 12.51 15.43
N SER A 181 -20.85 13.06 14.40
CA SER A 181 -20.33 12.32 13.24
C SER A 181 -19.15 11.39 13.55
N PHE A 182 -18.33 11.65 14.59
CA PHE A 182 -17.27 10.72 15.03
C PHE A 182 -17.79 9.37 15.58
N GLY A 183 -19.07 9.29 15.97
CA GLY A 183 -19.72 8.04 16.37
C GLY A 183 -19.00 7.26 17.49
N LYS A 184 -18.65 5.99 17.21
CA LYS A 184 -18.10 5.02 18.19
C LYS A 184 -16.57 4.85 18.10
N SER A 185 -15.85 5.76 17.45
CA SER A 185 -14.39 5.74 17.44
C SER A 185 -13.78 5.95 18.83
N ALA A 186 -12.49 5.65 19.01
CA ALA A 186 -11.79 5.89 20.27
C ALA A 186 -11.89 7.36 20.70
N MET A 187 -11.77 7.64 22.00
CA MET A 187 -11.86 9.01 22.53
C MET A 187 -10.46 9.62 22.58
N GLY A 188 -10.24 10.67 21.78
CA GLY A 188 -8.97 11.40 21.64
C GLY A 188 -8.38 11.32 20.23
N ASN A 189 -8.57 10.20 19.51
CA ASN A 189 -8.29 10.04 18.08
C ASN A 189 -9.30 10.79 17.15
N ARG A 190 -9.77 11.97 17.58
CA ARG A 190 -10.83 12.75 16.92
C ARG A 190 -10.39 14.20 16.76
N ALA A 191 -10.11 14.62 15.53
CA ALA A 191 -9.73 15.99 15.20
C ALA A 191 -10.81 16.67 14.35
N LEU A 192 -11.14 17.90 14.70
CA LEU A 192 -11.95 18.81 13.90
C LEU A 192 -11.08 19.99 13.47
N ILE A 193 -10.96 20.27 12.17
CA ILE A 193 -10.36 21.51 11.65
C ILE A 193 -11.49 22.39 11.13
N ILE A 194 -11.58 23.64 11.61
CA ILE A 194 -12.61 24.61 11.18
C ILE A 194 -11.96 25.73 10.37
N PHE A 195 -12.35 25.87 9.10
CA PHE A 195 -11.94 26.96 8.20
C PHE A 195 -13.05 28.01 8.10
N THR A 196 -12.79 29.25 8.53
CA THR A 196 -13.80 30.33 8.64
C THR A 196 -13.13 31.69 8.84
N ASP A 197 -13.87 32.79 8.64
CA ASP A 197 -13.48 34.12 9.13
C ASP A 197 -13.86 34.36 10.61
N GLY A 198 -14.59 33.44 11.23
CA GLY A 198 -14.91 33.47 12.65
C GLY A 198 -16.05 34.39 13.04
N GLU A 199 -16.75 35.05 12.10
CA GLU A 199 -17.89 35.95 12.40
C GLU A 199 -19.16 35.16 12.77
N GLU A 200 -19.16 34.42 13.90
CA GLU A 200 -20.35 33.68 14.38
C GLU A 200 -21.51 34.65 14.70
N LEU A 201 -22.61 34.50 13.97
CA LEU A 201 -23.82 35.32 14.04
C LEU A 201 -24.93 34.67 14.89
N SER A 202 -24.83 33.36 15.13
CA SER A 202 -25.78 32.61 15.95
C SER A 202 -25.09 31.41 16.60
N GLY A 203 -25.04 31.37 17.94
CA GLY A 203 -24.43 30.28 18.69
C GLY A 203 -23.65 30.75 19.92
N ASP A 204 -22.84 29.83 20.44
CA ASP A 204 -21.78 30.06 21.43
C ASP A 204 -20.71 29.00 21.17
N ALA A 205 -19.83 29.26 20.19
CA ALA A 205 -18.84 28.27 19.76
C ALA A 205 -17.86 27.92 20.88
N VAL A 206 -17.55 28.85 21.79
CA VAL A 206 -16.59 28.64 22.89
C VAL A 206 -17.17 27.69 23.96
N LYS A 207 -18.47 27.81 24.27
CA LYS A 207 -19.17 26.84 25.13
C LYS A 207 -19.33 25.49 24.44
N THR A 208 -19.64 25.49 23.14
CA THR A 208 -19.83 24.25 22.36
C THR A 208 -18.51 23.48 22.21
N ALA A 209 -17.39 24.18 22.02
CA ALA A 209 -16.05 23.60 21.98
C ALA A 209 -15.68 22.87 23.27
N LYS A 210 -16.03 23.43 24.45
CA LYS A 210 -15.80 22.78 25.75
C LYS A 210 -16.55 21.45 25.86
N ALA A 211 -17.81 21.41 25.45
CA ALA A 211 -18.59 20.17 25.41
C ALA A 211 -18.05 19.14 24.38
N ALA A 212 -17.38 19.59 23.32
CA ALA A 212 -16.69 18.72 22.37
C ALA A 212 -15.36 18.18 22.94
N ALA A 213 -14.65 18.97 23.75
CA ALA A 213 -13.46 18.53 24.49
C ALA A 213 -13.81 17.43 25.51
N ASP A 214 -14.93 17.58 26.24
CA ASP A 214 -15.48 16.54 27.13
C ASP A 214 -15.82 15.24 26.36
N ALA A 215 -16.16 15.35 25.07
CA ALA A 215 -16.40 14.22 24.15
C ALA A 215 -15.13 13.70 23.45
N GLY A 216 -13.94 14.15 23.87
CA GLY A 216 -12.65 13.72 23.34
C GLY A 216 -12.35 14.20 21.92
N VAL A 217 -12.92 15.33 21.50
CA VAL A 217 -12.64 15.98 20.20
C VAL A 217 -11.68 17.15 20.41
N ARG A 218 -10.57 17.17 19.66
CA ARG A 218 -9.68 18.34 19.57
C ARG A 218 -10.04 19.20 18.37
N ILE A 219 -10.15 20.50 18.58
CA ILE A 219 -10.56 21.47 17.56
C ILE A 219 -9.37 22.37 17.22
N PHE A 220 -8.99 22.39 15.95
CA PHE A 220 -8.06 23.34 15.36
C PHE A 220 -8.86 24.36 14.55
N THR A 221 -8.46 25.62 14.59
CA THR A 221 -9.15 26.70 13.86
C THR A 221 -8.20 27.38 12.89
N VAL A 222 -8.65 27.53 11.65
CA VAL A 222 -7.90 28.14 10.55
C VAL A 222 -8.65 29.38 10.10
N GLY A 223 -8.16 30.54 10.53
CA GLY A 223 -8.74 31.84 10.24
C GLY A 223 -8.42 32.30 8.81
N VAL A 224 -9.43 32.78 8.10
CA VAL A 224 -9.31 33.19 6.69
C VAL A 224 -9.92 34.57 6.48
N GLY A 225 -9.17 35.48 5.84
CA GLY A 225 -9.55 36.88 5.70
C GLY A 225 -8.64 37.81 6.51
N THR A 226 -8.97 39.10 6.54
CA THR A 226 -8.14 40.11 7.21
C THR A 226 -8.88 40.76 8.39
N PRO A 227 -8.19 41.13 9.48
CA PRO A 227 -8.77 41.92 10.57
C PRO A 227 -9.25 43.31 10.14
N GLN A 228 -8.61 43.87 9.09
CA GLN A 228 -9.04 45.11 8.45
C GLN A 228 -10.38 44.94 7.71
N GLY A 229 -10.60 43.75 7.17
CA GLY A 229 -11.83 43.29 6.53
C GLY A 229 -12.03 43.77 5.10
N SER A 230 -12.98 43.12 4.41
CA SER A 230 -13.34 43.38 3.02
C SER A 230 -14.83 43.61 2.83
N LEU A 231 -15.20 44.21 1.69
CA LEU A 231 -16.58 44.21 1.22
C LEU A 231 -16.86 42.88 0.52
N ILE A 232 -18.06 42.32 0.73
CA ILE A 232 -18.44 41.02 0.18
C ILE A 232 -19.01 41.22 -1.23
N PRO A 233 -18.35 40.77 -2.31
CA PRO A 233 -18.85 40.92 -3.67
C PRO A 233 -20.01 39.95 -3.95
N VAL A 234 -20.92 40.36 -4.84
CA VAL A 234 -22.03 39.54 -5.34
C VAL A 234 -22.25 39.87 -6.81
N THR A 235 -21.95 38.92 -7.70
CA THR A 235 -22.31 39.00 -9.12
C THR A 235 -23.83 38.89 -9.28
N GLY A 236 -24.46 39.85 -9.94
CA GLY A 236 -25.87 39.79 -10.32
C GLY A 236 -26.11 38.87 -11.53
N ASP A 237 -27.38 38.58 -11.83
CA ASP A 237 -27.79 37.82 -13.02
C ASP A 237 -27.53 38.59 -14.34
N ASP A 238 -27.25 39.89 -14.23
CA ASP A 238 -26.78 40.81 -15.28
C ASP A 238 -25.25 40.76 -15.50
N GLY A 239 -24.50 40.10 -14.61
CA GLY A 239 -23.05 40.07 -14.60
C GLY A 239 -22.37 41.24 -13.88
N GLU A 240 -23.11 42.21 -13.32
CA GLU A 240 -22.49 43.30 -12.58
C GLU A 240 -22.04 42.85 -11.19
N THR A 241 -20.85 43.31 -10.75
CA THR A 241 -20.33 43.03 -9.41
C THR A 241 -20.88 44.06 -8.42
N SER A 242 -21.95 43.67 -7.73
CA SER A 242 -22.49 44.41 -6.58
C SER A 242 -21.80 44.02 -5.27
N PHE A 243 -22.20 44.63 -4.16
CA PHE A 243 -21.76 44.24 -2.80
C PHE A 243 -22.96 43.88 -1.93
N VAL A 244 -22.79 42.92 -1.00
CA VAL A 244 -23.80 42.59 0.00
C VAL A 244 -24.19 43.85 0.79
N LYS A 245 -25.49 44.06 0.98
CA LYS A 245 -26.04 45.14 1.79
C LYS A 245 -26.85 44.60 2.98
N ASP A 246 -26.85 45.36 4.07
CA ASP A 246 -27.68 45.10 5.25
C ASP A 246 -29.14 45.53 5.02
N SER A 247 -30.00 45.31 6.03
CA SER A 247 -31.41 45.73 6.01
C SER A 247 -31.62 47.25 5.99
N ALA A 248 -30.56 48.05 6.19
CA ALA A 248 -30.57 49.52 6.06
C ALA A 248 -30.00 50.00 4.70
N GLY A 249 -29.61 49.06 3.81
CA GLY A 249 -29.03 49.36 2.50
C GLY A 249 -27.54 49.71 2.50
N GLN A 250 -26.86 49.63 3.65
CA GLN A 250 -25.43 49.89 3.78
C GLN A 250 -24.61 48.66 3.37
N VAL A 251 -23.43 48.85 2.78
CA VAL A 251 -22.57 47.74 2.36
C VAL A 251 -21.95 47.01 3.55
N VAL A 252 -22.07 45.69 3.56
CA VAL A 252 -21.55 44.83 4.63
C VAL A 252 -20.04 44.66 4.48
N LYS A 253 -19.31 44.89 5.58
CA LYS A 253 -17.86 44.71 5.66
C LYS A 253 -17.51 43.62 6.68
N SER A 254 -17.12 42.45 6.18
CA SER A 254 -16.69 41.29 6.97
C SER A 254 -15.22 41.39 7.40
N ARG A 255 -14.89 40.97 8.62
CA ARG A 255 -13.52 40.93 9.18
C ARG A 255 -13.22 39.54 9.76
N LEU A 256 -11.95 39.18 9.81
CA LEU A 256 -11.50 38.03 10.58
C LEU A 256 -11.61 38.30 12.09
N ASP A 257 -12.22 37.38 12.85
CA ASP A 257 -12.21 37.36 14.32
C ASP A 257 -11.22 36.31 14.86
N ASP A 258 -9.92 36.64 14.79
CA ASP A 258 -8.83 35.83 15.37
C ASP A 258 -9.08 35.47 16.85
N LYS A 259 -9.84 36.29 17.59
CA LYS A 259 -10.02 36.13 19.04
C LYS A 259 -11.01 35.02 19.35
N ARG A 260 -12.19 35.00 18.71
CA ARG A 260 -13.16 33.90 18.85
C ARG A 260 -12.53 32.56 18.44
N LEU A 261 -11.76 32.56 17.35
CA LEU A 261 -11.15 31.33 16.82
C LEU A 261 -10.06 30.75 17.73
N ARG A 262 -9.25 31.61 18.39
CA ARG A 262 -8.32 31.19 19.45
C ARG A 262 -9.06 30.58 20.64
N GLU A 263 -10.07 31.27 21.16
CA GLU A 263 -10.86 30.79 22.31
C GLU A 263 -11.56 29.45 22.05
N VAL A 264 -11.99 29.19 20.81
CA VAL A 264 -12.56 27.90 20.38
C VAL A 264 -11.52 26.77 20.35
N ALA A 265 -10.33 27.01 19.80
CA ALA A 265 -9.30 25.97 19.72
C ALA A 265 -8.65 25.67 21.07
N GLU A 266 -8.26 26.71 21.82
CA GLU A 266 -7.64 26.61 23.14
C GLU A 266 -8.54 25.87 24.14
N ALA A 267 -9.87 26.04 24.04
CA ALA A 267 -10.85 25.32 24.85
C ALA A 267 -10.82 23.77 24.70
N THR A 268 -10.12 23.24 23.70
CA THR A 268 -9.99 21.80 23.42
C THR A 268 -8.54 21.29 23.44
N GLY A 269 -7.58 22.17 23.76
CA GLY A 269 -6.15 21.87 23.63
C GLY A 269 -5.66 21.74 22.18
N GLY A 270 -6.42 22.26 21.21
CA GLY A 270 -5.94 22.53 19.86
C GLY A 270 -5.29 23.91 19.77
N PHE A 271 -5.06 24.40 18.55
CA PHE A 271 -4.50 25.72 18.31
C PHE A 271 -5.13 26.42 17.09
N TYR A 272 -4.93 27.74 17.05
CA TYR A 272 -5.36 28.61 15.96
C TYR A 272 -4.20 28.95 15.02
N LEU A 273 -4.44 28.90 13.71
CA LEU A 273 -3.56 29.45 12.68
C LEU A 273 -4.31 30.43 11.77
N HIS A 274 -3.58 31.38 11.18
CA HIS A 274 -4.08 32.24 10.11
C HIS A 274 -3.65 31.67 8.74
N LEU A 275 -4.55 31.68 7.75
CA LEU A 275 -4.32 31.10 6.42
C LEU A 275 -3.57 32.05 5.46
N GLU A 276 -2.36 32.46 5.85
CA GLU A 276 -1.50 33.29 4.98
C GLU A 276 -0.86 32.48 3.85
N ASN A 277 -0.46 31.23 4.13
CA ASN A 277 0.30 30.38 3.20
C ASN A 277 -0.17 28.93 3.33
N GLY A 278 -1.14 28.54 2.50
CA GLY A 278 -1.80 27.22 2.52
C GLY A 278 -0.89 26.04 2.90
N PRO A 279 0.12 25.68 2.08
CA PRO A 279 0.97 24.53 2.34
C PRO A 279 1.66 24.57 3.72
N ARG A 280 2.22 25.73 4.13
CA ARG A 280 2.88 25.86 5.44
C ARG A 280 1.89 25.80 6.60
N THR A 281 0.72 26.43 6.45
CA THR A 281 -0.33 26.40 7.46
C THR A 281 -0.82 24.96 7.66
N MET A 282 -1.01 24.19 6.59
CA MET A 282 -1.45 22.80 6.66
C MET A 282 -0.37 21.87 7.22
N GLN A 283 0.87 22.00 6.77
CA GLN A 283 2.03 21.28 7.33
C GLN A 283 2.18 21.51 8.83
N GLN A 284 1.85 22.72 9.33
CA GLN A 284 1.84 22.99 10.76
C GLN A 284 0.66 22.30 11.48
N VAL A 285 -0.56 22.29 10.92
CA VAL A 285 -1.68 21.51 11.50
C VAL A 285 -1.35 20.01 11.56
N GLN A 286 -0.81 19.46 10.47
CA GLN A 286 -0.43 18.05 10.33
C GLN A 286 0.65 17.66 11.34
N SER A 287 1.79 18.34 11.34
CA SER A 287 2.95 17.98 12.17
C SER A 287 2.83 18.43 13.63
N GLU A 288 2.24 19.60 13.92
CA GLU A 288 2.12 20.09 15.29
C GLU A 288 0.84 19.65 16.00
N GLY A 289 -0.22 19.31 15.26
CA GLY A 289 -1.51 18.87 15.76
C GLY A 289 -1.74 17.38 15.60
N LEU A 290 -1.97 16.93 14.36
CA LEU A 290 -2.51 15.60 14.05
C LEU A 290 -1.54 14.47 14.43
N VAL A 291 -0.26 14.58 14.05
CA VAL A 291 0.77 13.56 14.36
C VAL A 291 0.96 13.38 15.88
N LYS A 292 0.87 14.46 16.66
CA LYS A 292 0.97 14.39 18.13
C LYS A 292 -0.25 13.73 18.78
N MET A 293 -1.41 13.73 18.13
CA MET A 293 -2.59 12.98 18.59
C MET A 293 -2.43 11.49 18.31
N GLN A 294 -2.07 11.11 17.08
CA GLN A 294 -1.83 9.71 16.69
C GLN A 294 -0.82 9.03 17.64
N ALA A 295 0.28 9.71 17.98
CA ALA A 295 1.33 9.19 18.86
C ALA A 295 0.88 8.96 20.32
N ALA A 296 -0.17 9.64 20.80
CA ALA A 296 -0.65 9.54 22.19
C ALA A 296 -1.57 8.33 22.43
N GLU A 297 -2.10 7.72 21.38
CA GLU A 297 -3.12 6.66 21.46
C GLU A 297 -2.69 5.34 20.79
N MET A 298 -1.38 5.09 20.68
CA MET A 298 -0.82 3.83 20.16
C MET A 298 -0.95 2.63 21.13
N ASP A 299 -2.12 2.47 21.76
CA ASP A 299 -2.49 1.26 22.53
C ASP A 299 -2.73 0.10 21.56
N VAL A 300 -1.75 -0.82 21.48
CA VAL A 300 -1.72 -1.88 20.47
C VAL A 300 -2.78 -2.94 20.75
N ARG A 301 -3.96 -2.76 20.16
CA ARG A 301 -5.05 -3.75 20.17
C ARG A 301 -4.72 -4.96 19.29
N LEU A 302 -3.89 -5.84 19.83
CA LEU A 302 -3.42 -7.10 19.26
C LEU A 302 -4.54 -7.89 18.56
N SER A 303 -4.49 -7.94 17.22
CA SER A 303 -5.44 -8.71 16.43
C SER A 303 -5.07 -10.19 16.46
N ARG A 304 -6.05 -11.06 16.72
CA ARG A 304 -5.85 -12.52 16.83
C ARG A 304 -6.14 -13.19 15.48
N ARG A 305 -5.11 -13.42 14.67
CA ARG A 305 -5.25 -14.18 13.43
C ARG A 305 -5.12 -15.68 13.71
N PRO A 306 -6.18 -16.50 13.47
CA PRO A 306 -6.09 -17.94 13.68
C PRO A 306 -5.12 -18.59 12.69
N ILE A 307 -4.30 -19.53 13.17
CA ILE A 307 -3.30 -20.22 12.32
C ILE A 307 -3.99 -21.36 11.56
N GLU A 308 -3.66 -21.51 10.28
CA GLU A 308 -4.14 -22.61 9.44
C GLU A 308 -3.16 -23.79 9.46
N HIS A 309 -3.70 -25.01 9.54
CA HIS A 309 -2.91 -26.24 9.65
C HIS A 309 -3.34 -27.30 8.62
N TYR A 310 -3.67 -26.86 7.40
CA TYR A 310 -4.04 -27.72 6.28
C TYR A 310 -2.90 -28.65 5.82
N GLU A 311 -1.65 -28.29 6.12
CA GLU A 311 -0.44 -29.05 5.76
C GLU A 311 -0.45 -30.49 6.29
N TRP A 312 -0.93 -30.71 7.52
CA TRP A 312 -0.97 -32.02 8.17
C TRP A 312 -1.94 -33.01 7.48
N PRO A 313 -3.23 -32.68 7.25
CA PRO A 313 -4.11 -33.54 6.48
C PRO A 313 -3.68 -33.65 5.01
N LEU A 314 -3.10 -32.60 4.39
CA LEU A 314 -2.57 -32.69 3.03
C LEU A 314 -1.41 -33.70 2.91
N GLY A 315 -0.43 -33.65 3.82
CA GLY A 315 0.66 -34.62 3.90
C GLY A 315 0.15 -36.05 4.14
N GLY A 316 -0.80 -36.22 5.06
CA GLY A 316 -1.48 -37.49 5.29
C GLY A 316 -2.20 -38.02 4.05
N ALA A 317 -2.86 -37.15 3.28
CA ALA A 317 -3.53 -37.49 2.03
C ALA A 317 -2.53 -38.02 0.97
N LEU A 318 -1.43 -37.30 0.77
CA LEU A 318 -0.37 -37.68 -0.17
C LEU A 318 0.28 -39.01 0.21
N ILE A 319 0.54 -39.24 1.50
CA ILE A 319 1.09 -40.51 2.01
C ILE A 319 0.10 -41.67 1.77
N ALA A 320 -1.19 -41.48 2.06
CA ALA A 320 -2.21 -42.52 1.83
C ALA A 320 -2.33 -42.89 0.34
N LEU A 321 -2.32 -41.88 -0.55
CA LEU A 321 -2.34 -42.09 -1.99
C LEU A 321 -1.06 -42.78 -2.50
N ALA A 322 0.13 -42.38 -2.03
CA ALA A 322 1.39 -43.02 -2.39
C ALA A 322 1.43 -44.50 -1.95
N LEU A 323 0.98 -44.81 -0.72
CA LEU A 323 0.84 -46.19 -0.22
C LEU A 323 -0.14 -47.00 -1.09
N SER A 324 -1.22 -46.39 -1.60
CA SER A 324 -2.16 -47.06 -2.50
C SER A 324 -1.53 -47.49 -3.84
N ILE A 325 -0.50 -46.78 -4.32
CA ILE A 325 0.22 -47.14 -5.55
C ILE A 325 1.14 -48.35 -5.32
N LEU A 326 1.71 -48.48 -4.12
CA LEU A 326 2.64 -49.56 -3.76
C LEU A 326 1.98 -50.93 -3.53
N ILE A 327 0.63 -51.01 -3.46
CA ILE A 327 -0.11 -52.26 -3.21
C ILE A 327 -0.67 -52.85 -4.53
N PRO A 328 -0.01 -53.87 -5.15
CA PRO A 328 -0.53 -54.50 -6.35
C PRO A 328 -1.73 -55.42 -6.04
N GLU A 329 -2.85 -55.16 -6.71
CA GLU A 329 -4.08 -55.95 -6.62
C GLU A 329 -3.95 -57.35 -7.24
N ARG A 330 -3.14 -57.48 -8.31
CA ARG A 330 -2.91 -58.75 -9.00
C ARG A 330 -1.67 -59.45 -8.45
N LYS A 331 -1.79 -60.75 -8.15
CA LYS A 331 -0.61 -61.63 -7.98
C LYS A 331 0.15 -61.63 -9.31
N ARG A 332 1.46 -61.30 -9.29
CA ARG A 332 2.32 -61.54 -10.46
C ARG A 332 2.34 -63.04 -10.73
N VAL A 333 1.83 -63.47 -11.89
CA VAL A 333 2.04 -64.82 -12.38
C VAL A 333 3.54 -64.95 -12.63
N ARG A 334 4.21 -65.78 -11.83
CA ARG A 334 5.63 -66.06 -11.99
C ARG A 334 5.75 -67.14 -13.04
N GLU A 335 5.92 -66.74 -14.30
CA GLU A 335 6.17 -67.68 -15.40
C GLU A 335 7.35 -68.57 -15.04
N ARG A 336 7.07 -69.86 -14.82
CA ARG A 336 8.09 -70.90 -14.80
C ARG A 336 8.41 -71.22 -16.25
N ALA A 337 9.30 -70.44 -16.85
CA ALA A 337 9.94 -70.83 -18.09
C ALA A 337 10.58 -72.21 -17.87
N TYR A 338 10.04 -73.23 -18.56
CA TYR A 338 10.59 -74.58 -18.50
C TYR A 338 11.85 -74.63 -19.36
N VAL A 339 12.99 -74.43 -18.73
CA VAL A 339 14.30 -74.61 -19.38
C VAL A 339 14.69 -76.08 -19.24
N PRO A 340 14.81 -76.86 -20.34
CA PRO A 340 15.35 -78.21 -20.27
C PRO A 340 16.83 -78.13 -19.89
N ALA A 341 17.22 -78.84 -18.82
CA ALA A 341 18.61 -78.89 -18.39
C ALA A 341 19.46 -79.75 -19.32
N PRO A 342 20.72 -79.34 -19.56
CA PRO A 342 21.80 -80.28 -19.35
C PRO A 342 22.90 -79.75 -18.41
N ALA A 343 23.41 -80.68 -17.59
CA ALA A 343 24.78 -80.73 -17.04
C ALA A 343 25.44 -79.49 -16.36
N ARG A 344 25.55 -79.60 -15.03
CA ARG A 344 26.83 -79.54 -14.27
C ARG A 344 27.44 -78.17 -13.85
N ASN A 345 27.28 -77.89 -12.55
CA ASN A 345 28.23 -77.24 -11.62
C ASN A 345 28.58 -75.73 -11.76
N VAL A 346 27.86 -74.88 -11.03
CA VAL A 346 28.43 -73.77 -10.21
C VAL A 346 27.48 -73.39 -9.06
N PRO A 347 27.96 -72.90 -7.89
CA PRO A 347 27.11 -72.62 -6.73
C PRO A 347 26.65 -71.15 -6.59
N HIS A 348 25.40 -71.00 -6.15
CA HIS A 348 24.77 -69.92 -5.36
C HIS A 348 25.04 -68.41 -5.60
N SER A 349 23.92 -67.67 -5.56
CA SER A 349 23.78 -66.19 -5.48
C SER A 349 24.10 -65.42 -6.78
N VAL A 350 23.48 -64.28 -7.09
CA VAL A 350 22.53 -63.45 -6.31
C VAL A 350 21.19 -63.31 -7.06
N ALA A 351 20.06 -63.43 -6.35
CA ALA A 351 18.73 -63.29 -6.96
C ALA A 351 18.31 -61.82 -7.09
N GLY A 352 18.47 -61.23 -8.27
CA GLY A 352 18.07 -59.85 -8.55
C GLY A 352 16.55 -59.61 -8.42
N VAL A 353 16.15 -58.82 -7.43
CA VAL A 353 14.77 -58.30 -7.30
C VAL A 353 14.64 -57.04 -8.17
N PRO A 354 13.64 -56.92 -9.07
CA PRO A 354 13.51 -55.75 -9.94
C PRO A 354 12.98 -54.52 -9.16
N ALA A 355 13.88 -53.78 -8.54
CA ALA A 355 13.62 -52.62 -7.68
C ALA A 355 13.03 -51.37 -8.41
N LYS A 356 12.98 -51.39 -9.75
CA LYS A 356 12.68 -50.21 -10.59
C LYS A 356 11.33 -49.53 -10.33
N ALA A 357 10.31 -50.26 -9.86
CA ALA A 357 9.00 -49.69 -9.57
C ALA A 357 8.91 -48.97 -8.20
N ALA A 358 9.59 -49.48 -7.18
CA ALA A 358 9.61 -48.85 -5.85
C ALA A 358 10.55 -47.63 -5.83
N GLY A 359 11.69 -47.73 -6.52
CA GLY A 359 12.64 -46.63 -6.66
C GLY A 359 12.02 -45.40 -7.32
N ALA A 360 11.20 -45.57 -8.36
CA ALA A 360 10.52 -44.44 -9.02
C ALA A 360 9.56 -43.68 -8.09
N ALA A 361 8.76 -44.39 -7.29
CA ALA A 361 7.84 -43.76 -6.34
C ALA A 361 8.59 -43.05 -5.19
N ALA A 362 9.65 -43.66 -4.65
CA ALA A 362 10.47 -43.05 -3.61
C ALA A 362 11.27 -41.84 -4.13
N ALA A 363 11.82 -41.92 -5.35
CA ALA A 363 12.53 -40.81 -5.99
C ALA A 363 11.58 -39.63 -6.31
N LEU A 364 10.34 -39.91 -6.73
CA LEU A 364 9.33 -38.87 -6.95
C LEU A 364 8.94 -38.21 -5.62
N LEU A 365 8.80 -38.97 -4.53
CA LEU A 365 8.54 -38.40 -3.20
C LEU A 365 9.70 -37.51 -2.73
N LEU A 366 10.95 -37.96 -2.91
CA LEU A 366 12.14 -37.17 -2.57
C LEU A 366 12.27 -35.90 -3.42
N LEU A 367 12.03 -35.98 -4.73
CA LEU A 367 11.98 -34.81 -5.62
C LEU A 367 10.93 -33.79 -5.20
N LEU A 368 9.76 -34.24 -4.74
CA LEU A 368 8.67 -33.38 -4.26
C LEU A 368 8.88 -32.86 -2.83
N CYS A 369 9.72 -33.51 -2.01
CA CYS A 369 10.10 -32.99 -0.70
C CYS A 369 11.23 -31.95 -0.77
N SER A 370 12.13 -32.03 -1.76
CA SER A 370 13.26 -31.10 -1.90
C SER A 370 12.84 -29.64 -2.12
N SER A 371 11.69 -29.38 -2.74
CA SER A 371 11.17 -28.03 -2.97
C SER A 371 10.54 -27.38 -1.73
N ALA A 372 10.21 -28.15 -0.68
CA ALA A 372 9.65 -27.63 0.57
C ALA A 372 10.73 -27.11 1.55
N PHE A 373 12.00 -27.51 1.37
CA PHE A 373 13.12 -27.12 2.23
C PHE A 373 14.34 -26.62 1.43
N ALA A 374 14.11 -26.08 0.23
CA ALA A 374 15.10 -25.30 -0.48
C ALA A 374 15.35 -23.96 0.25
N THR A 375 16.29 -23.95 1.19
CA THR A 375 16.83 -22.70 1.74
C THR A 375 17.36 -21.84 0.59
N ALA A 376 16.95 -20.58 0.51
CA ALA A 376 17.42 -19.65 -0.52
C ALA A 376 18.96 -19.66 -0.56
N PRO A 377 19.59 -19.85 -1.74
CA PRO A 377 20.97 -20.31 -1.83
C PRO A 377 21.95 -19.36 -1.13
N GLY A 378 21.75 -18.05 -1.26
CA GLY A 378 22.59 -17.03 -0.60
C GLY A 378 22.67 -17.16 0.93
N VAL A 379 21.61 -17.65 1.59
CA VAL A 379 21.63 -17.90 3.05
C VAL A 379 22.56 -19.07 3.39
N ASN A 380 22.59 -20.11 2.54
CA ASN A 380 23.47 -21.26 2.69
C ASN A 380 24.92 -20.89 2.35
N ALA A 381 25.15 -20.09 1.31
CA ALA A 381 26.46 -19.52 1.02
C ALA A 381 27.00 -18.66 2.18
N TYR A 382 26.15 -17.81 2.77
CA TYR A 382 26.51 -16.99 3.94
C TYR A 382 26.91 -17.85 5.14
N GLN A 383 26.12 -18.88 5.46
CA GLN A 383 26.41 -19.84 6.55
C GLN A 383 27.69 -20.67 6.31
N GLN A 384 28.08 -20.87 5.05
CA GLN A 384 29.37 -21.49 4.67
C GLN A 384 30.55 -20.50 4.70
N GLY A 385 30.35 -19.24 5.10
CA GLY A 385 31.37 -18.19 5.08
C GLY A 385 31.71 -17.66 3.68
N LYS A 386 30.95 -18.04 2.66
CA LYS A 386 31.15 -17.65 1.25
C LYS A 386 30.42 -16.33 0.97
N PHE A 387 30.82 -15.26 1.66
CA PHE A 387 30.11 -13.98 1.62
C PHE A 387 30.05 -13.36 0.21
N GLU A 388 31.05 -13.61 -0.64
CA GLU A 388 31.11 -13.16 -2.03
C GLU A 388 30.08 -13.87 -2.94
N ASP A 389 29.85 -15.16 -2.70
CA ASP A 389 28.83 -15.93 -3.42
C ASP A 389 27.44 -15.57 -2.88
N ALA A 390 27.30 -15.47 -1.56
CA ALA A 390 26.07 -15.04 -0.89
C ALA A 390 25.57 -13.68 -1.38
N TYR A 391 26.46 -12.69 -1.45
CA TYR A 391 26.14 -11.36 -1.97
C TYR A 391 25.60 -11.41 -3.40
N LYS A 392 26.21 -12.22 -4.28
CA LYS A 392 25.75 -12.41 -5.66
C LYS A 392 24.39 -13.06 -5.71
N GLU A 393 24.18 -14.15 -4.96
CA GLU A 393 22.91 -14.88 -4.95
C GLU A 393 21.76 -14.02 -4.38
N PHE A 394 22.01 -13.18 -3.37
CA PHE A 394 21.03 -12.18 -2.91
C PHE A 394 20.72 -11.13 -4.00
N GLN A 395 21.75 -10.57 -4.63
CA GLN A 395 21.59 -9.57 -5.70
C GLN A 395 20.93 -10.12 -6.98
N GLU A 396 21.13 -11.38 -7.32
CA GLU A 396 20.44 -12.06 -8.42
C GLU A 396 18.97 -12.39 -8.06
N THR A 397 18.71 -12.73 -6.79
CA THR A 397 17.33 -12.91 -6.29
C THR A 397 16.56 -11.58 -6.33
N LEU A 398 17.18 -10.47 -5.90
CA LEU A 398 16.61 -9.12 -5.97
C LEU A 398 16.28 -8.72 -7.42
N LYS A 399 17.23 -8.88 -8.35
CA LYS A 399 17.04 -8.54 -9.78
C LYS A 399 15.94 -9.38 -10.47
N SER A 400 15.73 -10.62 -10.03
CA SER A 400 14.72 -11.50 -10.61
C SER A 400 13.32 -11.33 -9.98
N HIS A 401 13.23 -10.73 -8.78
CA HIS A 401 11.97 -10.56 -8.05
C HIS A 401 11.84 -9.16 -7.40
N PRO A 402 11.91 -8.05 -8.18
CA PRO A 402 11.99 -6.66 -7.67
C PRO A 402 10.64 -6.07 -7.18
N GLN A 403 9.74 -6.92 -6.70
CA GLN A 403 8.49 -6.58 -6.00
C GLN A 403 8.14 -7.66 -4.96
N SER A 404 9.15 -8.37 -4.44
CA SER A 404 8.97 -9.46 -3.49
C SER A 404 8.68 -8.93 -2.09
N ARG A 405 7.76 -9.57 -1.34
CA ARG A 405 7.54 -9.31 0.11
C ARG A 405 8.72 -9.70 1.02
N ALA A 406 9.89 -9.96 0.43
CA ALA A 406 11.14 -10.23 1.12
C ALA A 406 12.30 -9.38 0.54
N GLU A 407 12.00 -8.36 -0.27
CA GLU A 407 13.01 -7.52 -0.92
C GLU A 407 13.88 -6.80 0.12
N GLU A 408 13.28 -6.10 1.08
CA GLU A 408 14.01 -5.34 2.11
C GLU A 408 14.84 -6.28 3.00
N LYS A 409 14.38 -7.52 3.19
CA LYS A 409 15.12 -8.57 3.89
C LYS A 409 16.31 -9.09 3.07
N LEU A 410 16.14 -9.29 1.77
CA LEU A 410 17.23 -9.66 0.87
C LEU A 410 18.27 -8.53 0.74
N GLN A 411 17.83 -7.26 0.80
CA GLN A 411 18.71 -6.11 0.93
C GLN A 411 19.47 -6.12 2.27
N PHE A 412 18.82 -6.47 3.39
CA PHE A 412 19.49 -6.63 4.68
C PHE A 412 20.54 -7.77 4.66
N ASP A 413 20.17 -8.97 4.17
CA ASP A 413 21.07 -10.12 4.08
C ASP A 413 22.23 -9.84 3.09
N SER A 414 21.98 -9.08 2.01
CA SER A 414 22.99 -8.50 1.11
C SER A 414 23.95 -7.55 1.84
N GLY A 415 23.43 -6.65 2.68
CA GLY A 415 24.23 -5.74 3.50
C GLY A 415 25.15 -6.49 4.46
N ALA A 416 24.63 -7.54 5.11
CA ALA A 416 25.41 -8.39 6.01
C ALA A 416 26.54 -9.14 5.28
N ALA A 417 26.30 -9.59 4.04
CA ALA A 417 27.32 -10.21 3.20
C ALA A 417 28.41 -9.21 2.79
N ALA A 418 28.02 -8.02 2.31
CA ALA A 418 28.94 -6.94 1.95
C ALA A 418 29.79 -6.45 3.14
N TYR A 419 29.20 -6.38 4.35
CA TYR A 419 29.93 -6.03 5.57
C TYR A 419 31.01 -7.06 5.91
N LYS A 420 30.71 -8.36 5.86
CA LYS A 420 31.70 -9.43 6.12
C LYS A 420 32.80 -9.45 5.03
N LEU A 421 32.51 -9.01 3.81
CA LEU A 421 33.50 -8.75 2.74
C LEU A 421 34.35 -7.49 2.95
N LYS A 422 33.99 -6.63 3.91
CA LYS A 422 34.53 -5.28 4.14
C LYS A 422 34.30 -4.31 2.99
N ASP A 423 33.36 -4.60 2.10
CA ASP A 423 32.86 -3.64 1.11
C ASP A 423 31.78 -2.77 1.77
N TYR A 424 32.24 -1.89 2.65
CA TYR A 424 31.34 -1.08 3.47
C TYR A 424 30.49 -0.10 2.63
N ASN A 425 30.82 0.17 1.37
CA ASN A 425 29.96 1.00 0.53
C ASN A 425 28.73 0.23 0.05
N LYS A 426 28.91 -1.01 -0.46
CA LYS A 426 27.78 -1.91 -0.79
C LYS A 426 26.94 -2.27 0.43
N ALA A 427 27.58 -2.40 1.60
CA ALA A 427 26.89 -2.67 2.85
C ALA A 427 25.98 -1.51 3.26
N LEU A 428 26.47 -0.26 3.20
CA LEU A 428 25.65 0.92 3.48
C LEU A 428 24.50 1.06 2.47
N GLU A 429 24.76 0.84 1.18
CA GLU A 429 23.73 0.87 0.14
C GLU A 429 22.63 -0.16 0.43
N SER A 430 23.00 -1.43 0.62
CA SER A 430 22.03 -2.53 0.84
C SER A 430 21.26 -2.35 2.16
N PHE A 431 21.93 -1.99 3.26
CA PHE A 431 21.24 -1.72 4.54
C PHE A 431 20.37 -0.45 4.48
N SER A 432 20.71 0.56 3.68
CA SER A 432 19.85 1.74 3.51
C SER A 432 18.57 1.41 2.74
N GLN A 433 18.64 0.52 1.74
CA GLN A 433 17.45 -0.02 1.07
C GLN A 433 16.60 -0.86 2.04
N ALA A 434 17.23 -1.62 2.94
CA ALA A 434 16.51 -2.39 3.96
C ALA A 434 15.69 -1.52 4.93
N LEU A 435 16.09 -0.27 5.21
CA LEU A 435 15.34 0.65 6.07
C LEU A 435 13.98 1.10 5.51
N LEU A 436 13.74 0.91 4.20
CA LEU A 436 12.45 1.21 3.57
C LEU A 436 11.31 0.29 4.05
N THR A 437 11.64 -0.80 4.76
CA THR A 437 10.68 -1.74 5.31
C THR A 437 9.78 -1.11 6.39
N PRO A 438 8.49 -1.49 6.49
CA PRO A 438 7.61 -1.08 7.59
C PRO A 438 7.79 -1.92 8.88
N ASP A 439 8.68 -2.93 8.87
CA ASP A 439 9.01 -3.77 10.03
C ASP A 439 10.01 -3.07 10.95
N THR A 440 9.55 -2.66 12.13
CA THR A 440 10.37 -1.99 13.15
C THR A 440 11.50 -2.85 13.70
N GLY A 441 11.38 -4.19 13.66
CA GLY A 441 12.47 -5.10 14.03
C GLY A 441 13.61 -5.03 13.01
N LEU A 442 13.28 -5.17 11.73
CA LEU A 442 14.25 -5.08 10.64
C LEU A 442 14.84 -3.67 10.49
N GLN A 443 14.08 -2.61 10.78
CA GLN A 443 14.61 -1.25 10.91
C GLN A 443 15.60 -1.11 12.06
N THR A 444 15.34 -1.71 13.22
CA THR A 444 16.25 -1.70 14.39
C THR A 444 17.57 -2.39 14.05
N GLU A 445 17.52 -3.61 13.49
CA GLU A 445 18.71 -4.32 13.02
C GLU A 445 19.44 -3.56 11.91
N GLY A 446 18.70 -2.92 11.00
CA GLY A 446 19.24 -2.10 9.91
C GLY A 446 19.99 -0.87 10.41
N HIS A 447 19.42 -0.11 11.35
CA HIS A 447 20.09 1.02 11.97
C HIS A 447 21.34 0.59 12.76
N TYR A 448 21.26 -0.51 13.52
CA TYR A 448 22.43 -1.05 14.24
C TYR A 448 23.57 -1.40 13.28
N ASN A 449 23.26 -2.13 12.21
CA ASN A 449 24.26 -2.54 11.23
C ASN A 449 24.80 -1.39 10.37
N LEU A 450 23.99 -0.35 10.09
CA LEU A 450 24.50 0.89 9.48
C LEU A 450 25.48 1.60 10.41
N GLY A 451 25.20 1.69 11.72
CA GLY A 451 26.13 2.20 12.72
C GLY A 451 27.45 1.44 12.74
N ASN A 452 27.40 0.10 12.78
CA ASN A 452 28.58 -0.77 12.71
C ASN A 452 29.37 -0.53 11.40
N THR A 453 28.67 -0.48 10.27
CA THR A 453 29.27 -0.29 8.93
C THR A 453 29.94 1.07 8.79
N LEU A 454 29.29 2.13 9.27
CA LEU A 454 29.84 3.49 9.29
C LEU A 454 31.06 3.60 10.21
N TYR A 455 31.03 3.00 11.41
CA TYR A 455 32.19 2.98 12.30
C TYR A 455 33.42 2.31 11.64
N GLN A 456 33.22 1.13 11.05
CA GLN A 456 34.28 0.38 10.37
C GLN A 456 34.78 1.06 9.08
N ARG A 457 33.89 1.68 8.28
CA ARG A 457 34.29 2.52 7.14
C ARG A 457 35.11 3.71 7.61
N GLY A 458 34.66 4.36 8.68
CA GLY A 458 35.36 5.44 9.35
C GLY A 458 36.78 5.03 9.73
N GLU A 459 36.97 3.86 10.34
CA GLU A 459 38.31 3.36 10.71
C GLU A 459 39.27 3.23 9.50
N MET A 460 38.76 2.86 8.32
CA MET A 460 39.53 2.77 7.08
C MET A 460 39.84 4.15 6.44
N GLN A 461 39.21 5.25 6.87
CA GLN A 461 39.47 6.57 6.30
C GLN A 461 40.88 7.08 6.64
N LYS A 462 41.61 7.50 5.60
CA LYS A 462 42.95 8.12 5.72
C LYS A 462 42.93 9.58 6.18
N SER A 463 41.75 10.21 6.19
CA SER A 463 41.55 11.60 6.62
C SER A 463 40.72 11.58 7.89
N ASP A 464 41.22 12.22 8.94
CA ASP A 464 40.53 12.37 10.21
C ASP A 464 39.16 13.05 10.05
N ASP A 465 38.97 13.91 9.06
CA ASP A 465 37.70 14.60 8.80
C ASP A 465 36.66 13.66 8.18
N LYS A 466 37.09 12.75 7.29
CA LYS A 466 36.23 11.66 6.79
C LYS A 466 35.95 10.62 7.87
N LYS A 467 36.94 10.28 8.70
CA LYS A 467 36.79 9.40 9.88
C LYS A 467 35.77 9.98 10.87
N LEU A 468 35.88 11.27 11.17
CA LEU A 468 34.95 12.01 12.04
C LEU A 468 33.53 12.08 11.45
N SER A 469 33.41 12.31 10.14
CA SER A 469 32.11 12.30 9.43
C SER A 469 31.44 10.93 9.50
N ASP A 470 32.14 9.86 9.11
CA ASP A 470 31.63 8.48 9.17
C ASP A 470 31.25 8.08 10.61
N TRP A 471 32.07 8.40 11.61
CA TRP A 471 31.75 8.11 13.01
C TRP A 471 30.59 8.93 13.58
N THR A 472 30.41 10.19 13.15
CA THR A 472 29.27 11.01 13.59
C THR A 472 27.97 10.40 13.07
N ASN A 473 27.92 10.06 11.78
CA ASN A 473 26.79 9.35 11.20
C ASN A 473 26.55 8.00 11.91
N ALA A 474 27.61 7.30 12.33
CA ALA A 474 27.48 6.05 13.09
C ALA A 474 26.75 6.24 14.44
N LEU A 475 27.04 7.35 15.16
CA LEU A 475 26.29 7.70 16.36
C LEU A 475 24.81 7.93 16.08
N ASP A 476 24.48 8.67 15.02
CA ASP A 476 23.09 8.96 14.66
C ASP A 476 22.32 7.66 14.41
N HIS A 477 22.94 6.68 13.74
CA HIS A 477 22.35 5.36 13.51
C HIS A 477 22.20 4.52 14.80
N TYR A 478 23.16 4.51 15.72
CA TYR A 478 22.97 3.89 17.03
C TYR A 478 21.90 4.60 17.85
N GLU A 479 21.78 5.93 17.75
CA GLU A 479 20.73 6.70 18.43
C GLU A 479 19.33 6.36 17.90
N GLN A 480 19.16 6.17 16.59
CA GLN A 480 17.90 5.63 16.04
C GLN A 480 17.64 4.19 16.51
N THR A 481 18.68 3.35 16.59
CA THR A 481 18.56 1.99 17.15
C THR A 481 18.01 2.04 18.58
N LEU A 482 18.54 2.93 19.42
CA LEU A 482 18.13 3.10 20.83
C LEU A 482 16.77 3.80 21.01
N LYS A 483 16.24 4.45 19.98
CA LYS A 483 14.86 4.98 19.94
C LYS A 483 13.84 3.89 19.60
N LEU A 484 14.23 2.91 18.76
CA LEU A 484 13.39 1.77 18.39
C LEU A 484 13.44 0.65 19.44
N ASP A 485 14.62 0.35 19.97
CA ASP A 485 14.87 -0.60 21.06
C ASP A 485 15.73 0.05 22.18
N PRO A 486 15.10 0.65 23.20
CA PRO A 486 15.80 1.23 24.35
C PRO A 486 16.48 0.20 25.27
N GLN A 487 16.23 -1.11 25.09
CA GLN A 487 16.89 -2.18 25.84
C GLN A 487 18.15 -2.71 25.13
N ASN A 488 18.43 -2.25 23.91
CA ASN A 488 19.55 -2.72 23.10
C ASN A 488 20.91 -2.38 23.74
N LYS A 489 21.51 -3.36 24.42
CA LYS A 489 22.76 -3.14 25.15
C LYS A 489 23.93 -2.95 24.19
N GLU A 490 23.97 -3.72 23.11
CA GLU A 490 25.00 -3.68 22.08
C GLU A 490 25.05 -2.31 21.39
N ALA A 491 23.91 -1.76 20.96
CA ALA A 491 23.85 -0.41 20.40
C ALA A 491 24.26 0.68 21.40
N LYS A 492 23.94 0.51 22.68
CA LYS A 492 24.30 1.46 23.76
C LYS A 492 25.80 1.46 24.06
N ASP A 493 26.40 0.28 24.17
CA ASP A 493 27.83 0.12 24.41
C ASP A 493 28.62 0.63 23.18
N ASN A 494 28.14 0.36 21.96
CA ASN A 494 28.72 0.90 20.71
C ASN A 494 28.59 2.43 20.59
N TYR A 495 27.44 3.01 20.96
CA TYR A 495 27.22 4.47 20.96
C TYR A 495 28.22 5.18 21.87
N GLU A 496 28.33 4.79 23.15
CA GLU A 496 29.28 5.43 24.08
C GLU A 496 30.75 5.18 23.68
N TYR A 497 31.06 4.02 23.09
CA TYR A 497 32.40 3.74 22.55
C TYR A 497 32.77 4.64 21.37
N VAL A 498 31.91 4.77 20.35
CA VAL A 498 32.17 5.63 19.18
C VAL A 498 32.17 7.12 19.55
N LYS A 499 31.33 7.53 20.49
CA LYS A 499 31.28 8.89 21.05
C LYS A 499 32.60 9.25 21.74
N LYS A 500 33.12 8.34 22.57
CA LYS A 500 34.47 8.47 23.14
C LYS A 500 35.55 8.55 22.06
N LYS A 501 35.48 7.74 20.99
CA LYS A 501 36.44 7.78 19.87
C LYS A 501 36.42 9.12 19.12
N ILE A 502 35.24 9.67 18.88
CA ILE A 502 35.05 10.99 18.29
C ILE A 502 35.71 12.08 19.14
N ASP A 503 35.52 12.06 20.46
CA ASP A 503 36.09 13.08 21.34
C ASP A 503 37.60 12.89 21.57
N GLU A 504 38.11 11.66 21.60
CA GLU A 504 39.56 11.36 21.51
C GLU A 504 40.16 11.99 20.24
N LEU A 505 39.51 11.85 19.09
CA LEU A 505 39.97 12.39 17.80
C LEU A 505 39.92 13.93 17.73
N LYS A 506 38.82 14.54 18.20
CA LYS A 506 38.69 16.01 18.31
C LYS A 506 39.78 16.61 19.20
N ASN A 507 40.01 16.02 20.38
CA ASN A 507 41.05 16.47 21.32
C ASN A 507 42.46 16.32 20.72
N ARG A 508 42.72 15.24 19.97
CA ARG A 508 43.98 15.05 19.24
C ARG A 508 44.23 16.15 18.21
N LYS A 509 43.22 16.55 17.43
CA LYS A 509 43.32 17.67 16.49
C LYS A 509 43.62 19.00 17.18
N GLN A 510 43.03 19.27 18.35
CA GLN A 510 43.31 20.49 19.12
C GLN A 510 44.76 20.52 19.65
N GLN A 511 45.28 19.39 20.13
CA GLN A 511 46.65 19.28 20.65
C GLN A 511 47.75 19.34 19.57
N GLN A 512 47.40 19.22 18.29
CA GLN A 512 48.34 19.31 17.17
C GLN A 512 48.48 20.73 16.59
N GLN A 513 47.80 21.73 17.14
CA GLN A 513 48.05 23.14 16.80
C GLN A 513 49.34 23.65 17.49
N PRO A 514 50.23 24.41 16.81
CA PRO A 514 51.46 24.89 17.42
C PRO A 514 51.23 25.92 18.54
N SER A 515 51.80 25.67 19.72
CA SER A 515 51.77 26.58 20.87
C SER A 515 52.64 27.82 20.66
N PRO A 516 52.12 29.06 20.90
CA PRO A 516 52.94 30.26 21.01
C PRO A 516 53.77 30.30 22.31
N SER A 517 54.93 30.96 22.26
CA SER A 517 55.85 31.11 23.40
C SER A 517 55.30 32.01 24.54
N PRO A 518 55.73 31.82 25.80
CA PRO A 518 55.08 32.44 26.97
C PRO A 518 55.69 33.80 27.39
N THR A 519 54.86 34.66 28.00
CA THR A 519 55.28 35.73 28.95
C THR A 519 54.07 36.19 29.81
N PRO A 520 54.26 36.72 31.05
CA PRO A 520 53.18 36.88 32.04
C PRO A 520 52.75 38.36 32.25
N PRO A 521 51.89 38.70 33.24
CA PRO A 521 50.53 38.19 33.43
C PRO A 521 49.48 39.31 33.62
N GLN A 522 48.22 38.99 33.29
CA GLN A 522 46.97 39.64 33.77
C GLN A 522 46.86 41.19 33.82
N LYS A 523 46.04 41.74 32.90
CA LYS A 523 44.82 42.47 33.30
C LYS A 523 43.79 42.59 32.17
N ASN A 524 42.59 43.05 32.54
CA ASN A 524 41.44 43.43 31.71
C ASN A 524 40.79 42.32 30.86
N LYS A 525 39.78 41.66 31.45
CA LYS A 525 38.68 41.03 30.70
C LYS A 525 37.81 42.15 30.08
N LYS A 526 37.86 42.33 28.76
CA LYS A 526 36.72 42.89 28.00
C LYS A 526 36.69 42.46 26.53
N ASP A 527 37.82 42.51 25.82
CA ASP A 527 37.85 42.40 24.36
C ASP A 527 37.66 40.98 23.78
N LYS A 528 37.45 39.96 24.63
CA LYS A 528 37.29 38.56 24.18
C LYS A 528 35.87 38.19 23.74
N GLN A 529 34.83 38.95 24.08
CA GLN A 529 33.46 38.66 23.60
C GLN A 529 33.26 39.12 22.14
N ASP A 530 33.72 40.32 21.79
CA ASP A 530 33.55 40.89 20.45
C ASP A 530 34.24 40.09 19.32
N GLN A 531 35.32 39.35 19.63
CA GLN A 531 35.97 38.49 18.65
C GLN A 531 35.25 37.14 18.46
N GLN A 532 34.78 36.48 19.53
CA GLN A 532 34.02 35.23 19.37
C GLN A 532 32.70 35.47 18.63
N GLN A 533 32.00 36.57 18.91
CA GLN A 533 30.74 36.90 18.23
C GLN A 533 30.95 37.24 16.74
N LYS A 534 32.06 37.91 16.39
CA LYS A 534 32.45 38.12 14.98
C LYS A 534 32.85 36.84 14.26
N GLN A 535 33.45 35.86 14.95
CA GLN A 535 33.89 34.61 14.33
C GLN A 535 32.71 33.63 14.13
N GLN A 536 31.78 33.53 15.08
CA GLN A 536 30.52 32.80 14.88
C GLN A 536 29.66 33.40 13.77
N ASN A 537 29.50 34.74 13.72
CA ASN A 537 28.76 35.37 12.63
C ASN A 537 29.38 35.06 11.27
N LYS A 538 30.72 35.04 11.15
CA LYS A 538 31.38 34.68 9.89
C LYS A 538 31.12 33.23 9.50
N GLN A 539 31.24 32.29 10.44
CA GLN A 539 31.06 30.86 10.17
C GLN A 539 29.59 30.52 9.81
N ASN A 540 28.61 31.18 10.43
CA ASN A 540 27.20 31.09 10.04
C ASN A 540 26.94 31.76 8.67
N GLN A 541 27.62 32.87 8.37
CA GLN A 541 27.49 33.56 7.09
C GLN A 541 28.09 32.73 5.94
N ASP A 542 29.24 32.09 6.13
CA ASP A 542 29.86 31.16 5.17
C ASP A 542 28.97 29.92 4.95
N GLN A 543 28.30 29.39 5.98
CA GLN A 543 27.31 28.32 5.82
C GLN A 543 26.04 28.77 5.07
N GLN A 544 25.50 29.97 5.35
CA GLN A 544 24.38 30.52 4.58
C GLN A 544 24.76 30.84 3.13
N GLN A 545 26.02 31.24 2.88
CA GLN A 545 26.56 31.43 1.54
C GLN A 545 26.56 30.09 0.79
N GLN A 546 27.14 29.03 1.38
CA GLN A 546 27.15 27.69 0.79
C GLN A 546 25.75 27.12 0.56
N GLN A 547 24.81 27.31 1.50
CA GLN A 547 23.41 26.87 1.28
C GLN A 547 22.72 27.65 0.15
N LYS A 548 23.02 28.95 -0.03
CA LYS A 548 22.51 29.73 -1.16
C LYS A 548 23.15 29.34 -2.48
N ASP A 549 24.45 29.10 -2.50
CA ASP A 549 25.17 28.67 -3.71
C ASP A 549 24.72 27.26 -4.14
N GLN A 550 24.43 26.37 -3.17
CA GLN A 550 23.80 25.07 -3.40
C GLN A 550 22.37 25.25 -3.97
N GLN A 551 21.49 26.02 -3.31
CA GLN A 551 20.13 26.27 -3.80
C GLN A 551 20.09 26.96 -5.17
N GLN A 552 21.00 27.88 -5.48
CA GLN A 552 21.10 28.49 -6.81
C GLN A 552 21.58 27.51 -7.87
N LYS A 553 22.37 26.51 -7.49
CA LYS A 553 22.78 25.44 -8.40
C LYS A 553 21.63 24.47 -8.64
N ASP A 554 20.96 24.01 -7.58
CA ASP A 554 19.81 23.12 -7.67
C ASP A 554 18.65 23.78 -8.46
N GLN A 555 18.42 25.09 -8.29
CA GLN A 555 17.49 25.87 -9.12
C GLN A 555 17.94 26.00 -10.58
N LYS A 556 19.25 26.16 -10.86
CA LYS A 556 19.76 26.16 -12.24
C LYS A 556 19.60 24.81 -12.92
N ASP A 557 19.85 23.73 -12.20
CA ASP A 557 19.75 22.37 -12.74
C ASP A 557 18.26 22.00 -12.98
N GLN A 558 17.34 22.41 -12.10
CA GLN A 558 15.89 22.37 -12.37
C GLN A 558 15.46 23.26 -13.55
N GLN A 559 15.98 24.48 -13.66
CA GLN A 559 15.62 25.40 -14.74
C GLN A 559 16.18 24.94 -16.10
N GLN A 560 17.33 24.25 -16.12
CA GLN A 560 17.81 23.52 -17.29
C GLN A 560 16.91 22.32 -17.63
N GLN A 561 16.48 21.51 -16.65
CA GLN A 561 15.52 20.43 -16.92
C GLN A 561 14.19 20.96 -17.49
N GLN A 562 13.64 22.05 -16.97
CA GLN A 562 12.44 22.68 -17.52
C GLN A 562 12.66 23.22 -18.94
N GLN A 563 13.80 23.86 -19.23
CA GLN A 563 14.13 24.27 -20.60
C GLN A 563 14.30 23.07 -21.55
N GLN A 564 14.85 21.96 -21.07
CA GLN A 564 15.03 20.75 -21.87
C GLN A 564 13.68 20.04 -22.12
N GLN A 565 12.78 20.03 -21.15
CA GLN A 565 11.39 19.60 -21.33
C GLN A 565 10.64 20.51 -22.32
N GLN A 566 10.73 21.84 -22.19
CA GLN A 566 10.14 22.77 -23.17
C GLN A 566 10.75 22.65 -24.57
N GLN A 567 12.04 22.35 -24.71
CA GLN A 567 12.64 22.07 -26.02
C GLN A 567 12.13 20.77 -26.63
N ASN A 568 11.95 19.71 -25.83
CA ASN A 568 11.36 18.45 -26.31
C ASN A 568 9.88 18.62 -26.67
N GLN A 569 9.12 19.38 -25.87
CA GLN A 569 7.71 19.68 -26.11
C GLN A 569 7.55 20.53 -27.37
N ASN A 570 8.32 21.62 -27.53
CA ASN A 570 8.34 22.42 -28.77
C ASN A 570 8.76 21.60 -30.01
N GLN A 571 9.61 20.57 -29.86
CA GLN A 571 9.94 19.65 -30.95
C GLN A 571 8.79 18.69 -31.28
N GLN A 572 8.06 18.19 -30.28
CA GLN A 572 6.83 17.42 -30.52
C GLN A 572 5.75 18.30 -31.17
N ASP A 573 5.57 19.54 -30.72
CA ASP A 573 4.61 20.48 -31.28
C ASP A 573 4.99 20.88 -32.72
N GLN A 574 6.28 21.04 -33.03
CA GLN A 574 6.74 21.22 -34.42
C GLN A 574 6.50 19.98 -35.29
N GLN A 575 6.71 18.76 -34.77
CA GLN A 575 6.39 17.53 -35.51
C GLN A 575 4.87 17.36 -35.70
N GLN A 576 4.04 17.70 -34.71
CA GLN A 576 2.59 17.72 -34.89
C GLN A 576 2.14 18.79 -35.88
N ALA A 577 2.73 19.99 -35.86
CA ALA A 577 2.47 21.05 -36.83
C ALA A 577 2.89 20.65 -38.26
N GLN A 578 4.04 20.00 -38.44
CA GLN A 578 4.45 19.46 -39.75
C GLN A 578 3.53 18.34 -40.22
N ASN A 579 3.10 17.43 -39.34
CA ASN A 579 2.14 16.39 -39.67
C ASN A 579 0.77 16.97 -40.06
N GLN A 580 0.29 18.00 -39.35
CA GLN A 580 -0.94 18.71 -39.69
C GLN A 580 -0.81 19.50 -41.00
N GLN A 581 0.32 20.17 -41.27
CA GLN A 581 0.56 20.81 -42.57
C GLN A 581 0.59 19.79 -43.71
N THR A 582 1.20 18.62 -43.50
CA THR A 582 1.24 17.53 -44.48
C THR A 582 -0.15 16.96 -44.74
N GLN A 583 -0.96 16.75 -43.69
CA GLN A 583 -2.36 16.34 -43.82
C GLN A 583 -3.23 17.40 -44.51
N ASN A 584 -3.02 18.68 -44.23
CA ASN A 584 -3.76 19.77 -44.85
C ASN A 584 -3.38 19.96 -46.33
N GLN A 585 -2.11 19.77 -46.71
CA GLN A 585 -1.70 19.73 -48.11
C GLN A 585 -2.30 18.51 -48.85
N ALA A 586 -2.26 17.33 -48.24
CA ALA A 586 -2.90 16.13 -48.80
C ALA A 586 -4.44 16.25 -48.91
N SER A 587 -5.07 17.09 -48.07
CA SER A 587 -6.50 17.41 -48.13
C SER A 587 -6.81 18.45 -49.22
N GLY A 588 -5.97 19.47 -49.39
CA GLY A 588 -6.08 20.47 -50.46
C GLY A 588 -5.93 19.86 -51.85
N ASP A 589 -4.95 18.96 -52.05
CA ASP A 589 -4.76 18.22 -53.30
C ASP A 589 -5.94 17.30 -53.64
N LYS A 590 -6.65 16.76 -52.62
CA LYS A 590 -7.90 16.03 -52.82
C LYS A 590 -9.03 16.97 -53.23
N GLN A 591 -9.22 18.08 -52.54
CA GLN A 591 -10.27 19.06 -52.89
C GLN A 591 -10.07 19.65 -54.30
N GLN A 592 -8.84 19.99 -54.72
CA GLN A 592 -8.60 20.44 -56.09
C GLN A 592 -8.90 19.36 -57.15
N LYS A 593 -8.62 18.08 -56.87
CA LYS A 593 -8.98 16.98 -57.79
C LYS A 593 -10.47 16.73 -57.85
N GLU A 594 -11.18 16.75 -56.72
CA GLU A 594 -12.65 16.64 -56.69
C GLU A 594 -13.35 17.82 -57.37
N GLN A 595 -12.79 19.03 -57.24
CA GLN A 595 -13.36 20.23 -57.86
C GLN A 595 -13.13 20.22 -59.39
N GLN A 596 -11.94 19.82 -59.86
CA GLN A 596 -11.71 19.58 -61.30
C GLN A 596 -12.58 18.45 -61.88
N GLN A 597 -12.91 17.42 -61.10
CA GLN A 597 -13.86 16.37 -61.52
C GLN A 597 -15.33 16.85 -61.53
N LYS A 598 -15.73 17.77 -60.64
CA LYS A 598 -17.06 18.41 -60.66
C LYS A 598 -17.23 19.34 -61.86
N ASP A 599 -16.24 20.17 -62.16
CA ASP A 599 -16.29 21.07 -63.33
C ASP A 599 -16.30 20.28 -64.66
N GLN A 600 -15.64 19.11 -64.73
CA GLN A 600 -15.71 18.23 -65.91
C GLN A 600 -17.03 17.43 -66.05
N SER A 601 -17.81 17.28 -64.98
CA SER A 601 -19.04 16.46 -64.99
C SER A 601 -20.35 17.24 -65.19
N GLN A 602 -20.35 18.57 -65.08
CA GLN A 602 -21.52 19.40 -65.45
C GLN A 602 -21.52 19.88 -66.92
N ALA A 603 -20.42 19.68 -67.66
CA ALA A 603 -20.23 20.24 -69.01
C ALA A 603 -20.53 19.27 -70.17
N LYS A 604 -21.58 18.42 -70.07
CA LYS A 604 -21.96 17.53 -71.19
C LYS A 604 -23.44 17.08 -71.18
N ASN A 605 -24.31 17.89 -71.78
CA ASN A 605 -25.61 17.45 -72.30
C ASN A 605 -25.98 18.22 -73.58
N GLU A 606 -25.59 17.65 -74.72
CA GLU A 606 -26.13 17.85 -76.08
C GLU A 606 -26.11 19.25 -76.76
N PRO A 607 -26.27 19.34 -78.11
CA PRO A 607 -25.74 18.43 -79.13
C PRO A 607 -24.99 19.16 -80.29
N GLN A 608 -24.10 18.44 -80.97
CA GLN A 608 -23.33 18.95 -82.12
C GLN A 608 -24.08 18.88 -83.46
N LYS A 609 -23.63 19.68 -84.45
CA LYS A 609 -23.86 19.42 -85.89
C LYS A 609 -22.58 18.87 -86.55
N LYS A 610 -22.79 18.12 -87.64
CA LYS A 610 -21.82 17.31 -88.44
C LYS A 610 -20.73 18.21 -89.11
N GLN A 611 -19.56 17.73 -89.56
CA GLN A 611 -19.33 16.71 -90.62
C GLN A 611 -17.89 16.10 -90.68
N GLN A 612 -17.83 14.81 -91.06
CA GLN A 612 -16.86 14.08 -91.94
C GLN A 612 -15.34 13.86 -91.61
N GLN A 613 -15.00 12.56 -91.47
CA GLN A 613 -13.95 11.75 -92.16
C GLN A 613 -12.45 12.19 -92.09
N GLN A 614 -11.52 11.44 -91.45
CA GLN A 614 -10.82 10.16 -91.83
C GLN A 614 -9.62 10.31 -92.81
N PRO A 615 -8.60 9.40 -92.88
CA PRO A 615 -8.27 8.22 -92.03
C PRO A 615 -6.75 8.03 -91.64
N GLY A 616 -6.43 6.94 -90.92
CA GLY A 616 -5.08 6.32 -90.76
C GLY A 616 -4.07 6.98 -89.79
N GLU A 617 -2.93 6.39 -89.40
CA GLU A 617 -2.54 4.99 -89.05
C GLU A 617 -1.18 5.02 -88.27
N SER A 618 -0.65 3.89 -87.76
CA SER A 618 0.62 3.80 -86.94
C SER A 618 1.89 3.57 -87.82
N PRO A 619 3.17 3.37 -87.33
CA PRO A 619 3.70 3.15 -85.96
C PRO A 619 5.11 3.81 -85.63
N SER A 620 5.85 3.20 -84.68
CA SER A 620 7.20 3.47 -84.07
C SER A 620 8.44 3.36 -85.03
N PRO A 621 9.76 3.42 -84.62
CA PRO A 621 10.42 3.49 -83.28
C PRO A 621 11.71 4.40 -83.14
N SER A 622 12.49 4.21 -82.06
CA SER A 622 13.80 4.83 -81.64
C SER A 622 15.04 4.42 -82.51
N PRO A 623 16.31 4.92 -82.33
CA PRO A 623 17.16 4.80 -81.08
C PRO A 623 18.37 5.78 -80.81
N GLY A 624 19.06 5.64 -79.66
CA GLY A 624 20.48 6.02 -79.38
C GLY A 624 20.79 7.43 -78.84
N ALA A 625 21.99 7.79 -78.30
CA ALA A 625 23.13 7.06 -77.67
C ALA A 625 24.18 8.04 -77.03
N GLU A 626 25.14 7.53 -76.23
CA GLU A 626 26.40 8.19 -75.73
C GLU A 626 26.28 9.30 -74.62
N LYS A 627 26.97 9.22 -73.45
CA LYS A 627 28.36 9.64 -73.03
C LYS A 627 28.62 11.17 -73.07
N GLN A 628 29.43 11.82 -72.21
CA GLN A 628 30.31 11.44 -71.07
C GLN A 628 30.35 12.67 -70.09
N ASP A 629 31.19 12.88 -69.06
CA ASP A 629 32.46 12.29 -68.59
C ASP A 629 32.58 12.28 -67.03
N ASN A 630 33.77 12.47 -66.42
CA ASN A 630 34.08 12.08 -65.04
C ASN A 630 34.99 13.08 -64.25
N GLN A 631 34.91 13.07 -62.91
CA GLN A 631 35.85 13.60 -61.87
C GLN A 631 35.10 13.70 -60.52
N ALA A 632 35.69 13.66 -59.31
CA ALA A 632 36.98 13.12 -58.84
C ALA A 632 36.98 13.06 -57.28
N SER A 633 37.97 12.42 -56.64
CA SER A 633 38.22 12.44 -55.17
C SER A 633 39.67 12.02 -54.87
N PRO A 634 40.18 12.26 -53.62
CA PRO A 634 40.70 11.10 -52.88
C PRO A 634 40.48 11.14 -51.34
N SER A 635 39.90 10.05 -50.80
CA SER A 635 40.58 8.98 -50.02
C SER A 635 41.75 9.31 -49.05
N PRO A 636 41.96 8.54 -47.95
CA PRO A 636 41.63 7.10 -47.84
C PRO A 636 40.98 6.57 -46.54
N SER A 637 40.49 5.33 -46.65
CA SER A 637 40.10 4.40 -45.56
C SER A 637 41.03 3.16 -45.61
N PRO A 638 41.08 2.29 -44.59
CA PRO A 638 40.23 1.08 -44.52
C PRO A 638 39.66 0.84 -43.10
N GLY A 639 38.78 -0.11 -42.75
CA GLY A 639 38.23 -1.35 -43.37
C GLY A 639 38.07 -2.41 -42.24
N GLU A 640 37.24 -3.46 -42.28
CA GLU A 640 36.33 -4.00 -43.29
C GLU A 640 35.21 -4.86 -42.66
N ARG A 641 33.99 -4.87 -43.27
CA ARG A 641 32.97 -5.95 -43.30
C ARG A 641 32.37 -6.42 -41.94
N GLN A 642 31.21 -7.10 -41.88
CA GLN A 642 30.35 -7.73 -42.90
C GLN A 642 28.85 -7.51 -42.56
N ALA A 643 27.90 -7.90 -43.42
CA ALA A 643 26.49 -7.53 -43.31
C ALA A 643 25.51 -8.68 -43.63
N GLU A 644 24.27 -8.59 -43.10
CA GLU A 644 23.01 -9.17 -43.61
C GLU A 644 21.86 -8.54 -42.79
N GLN A 645 20.85 -7.84 -43.33
CA GLN A 645 19.72 -8.18 -44.23
C GLN A 645 18.37 -8.15 -43.47
N SER A 646 17.42 -7.36 -43.97
CA SER A 646 15.99 -7.37 -43.60
C SER A 646 15.16 -7.87 -44.79
N PRO A 647 13.95 -8.44 -44.58
CA PRO A 647 12.77 -7.75 -45.16
C PRO A 647 11.46 -7.88 -44.34
N SER A 648 10.43 -7.18 -44.83
CA SER A 648 9.00 -7.17 -44.44
C SER A 648 8.20 -8.15 -45.37
N PRO A 649 6.84 -8.17 -45.51
CA PRO A 649 5.72 -7.49 -44.81
C PRO A 649 4.50 -8.39 -44.47
N GLY A 650 3.36 -7.78 -44.07
CA GLY A 650 2.02 -8.41 -43.99
C GLY A 650 0.90 -7.36 -43.76
N GLU A 651 -0.31 -7.58 -44.32
CA GLU A 651 -1.36 -6.55 -44.51
C GLU A 651 -2.75 -6.95 -43.94
N GLY A 652 -3.70 -5.99 -43.96
CA GLY A 652 -5.15 -6.17 -43.68
C GLY A 652 -5.65 -5.28 -42.51
N GLU A 653 -6.42 -4.19 -42.63
CA GLU A 653 -7.52 -3.71 -43.51
C GLU A 653 -8.94 -3.80 -42.90
N ASN A 654 -9.72 -2.74 -43.19
CA ASN A 654 -11.19 -2.62 -43.28
C ASN A 654 -12.08 -2.34 -42.04
N GLU A 655 -12.30 -1.03 -41.85
CA GLU A 655 -13.60 -0.33 -41.94
C GLU A 655 -14.68 -0.38 -40.82
N MET A 656 -15.16 0.84 -40.55
CA MET A 656 -16.39 1.24 -39.85
C MET A 656 -17.61 1.14 -40.81
N PRO A 657 -18.90 1.11 -40.37
CA PRO A 657 -19.52 2.28 -39.74
C PRO A 657 -20.69 2.07 -38.75
N SER A 658 -21.10 3.16 -38.09
CA SER A 658 -22.37 3.32 -37.36
C SER A 658 -23.59 3.33 -38.29
N PRO A 659 -24.80 3.10 -37.76
CA PRO A 659 -25.81 4.16 -37.89
C PRO A 659 -26.83 4.31 -36.73
N SER A 660 -27.65 5.35 -36.85
CA SER A 660 -28.98 5.57 -36.25
C SER A 660 -29.78 6.43 -37.27
N PRO A 661 -31.12 6.60 -37.19
CA PRO A 661 -32.10 6.10 -36.20
C PRO A 661 -33.38 5.47 -36.83
N GLY A 662 -34.36 5.09 -36.00
CA GLY A 662 -35.81 5.27 -36.28
C GLY A 662 -36.69 4.06 -36.62
N GLU A 663 -37.88 3.99 -35.96
CA GLU A 663 -39.16 3.33 -36.35
C GLU A 663 -39.15 1.79 -36.62
N GLY A 664 -40.15 0.95 -36.37
CA GLY A 664 -41.47 0.91 -35.67
C GLY A 664 -41.83 -0.61 -35.53
N GLU A 665 -42.68 -1.16 -34.66
CA GLU A 665 -44.11 -0.89 -34.39
C GLU A 665 -44.56 -1.51 -33.03
N GLU A 666 -45.59 -0.89 -32.44
CA GLU A 666 -46.68 -1.39 -31.58
C GLU A 666 -46.63 -2.74 -30.79
N GLU A 667 -46.85 -2.66 -29.46
CA GLU A 667 -48.19 -3.02 -28.90
C GLU A 667 -48.52 -2.37 -27.53
N ASN A 668 -49.62 -1.60 -27.52
CA ASN A 668 -50.58 -1.28 -26.45
C ASN A 668 -50.22 -0.96 -24.97
N ALA A 669 -50.74 0.23 -24.57
CA ALA A 669 -51.47 0.55 -23.33
C ALA A 669 -50.71 0.91 -22.02
N SER A 670 -50.94 2.14 -21.57
CA SER A 670 -50.54 2.71 -20.26
C SER A 670 -51.78 2.93 -19.33
N PRO A 671 -51.79 3.81 -18.30
CA PRO A 671 -51.53 3.39 -16.92
C PRO A 671 -52.60 3.84 -15.89
N THR A 672 -52.55 3.35 -14.63
CA THR A 672 -52.93 4.10 -13.40
C THR A 672 -52.57 3.32 -12.10
N PRO A 673 -52.47 3.96 -10.91
CA PRO A 673 -51.84 3.37 -9.72
C PRO A 673 -52.78 3.04 -8.53
N ALA A 674 -52.31 2.12 -7.67
CA ALA A 674 -52.76 1.88 -6.28
C ALA A 674 -51.63 1.11 -5.54
N GLU A 675 -51.50 1.06 -4.20
CA GLU A 675 -52.24 1.71 -3.11
C GLU A 675 -51.30 1.94 -1.90
N SER A 676 -51.73 2.71 -0.90
CA SER A 676 -51.03 2.87 0.40
C SER A 676 -51.97 2.53 1.56
N PRO A 677 -51.51 1.86 2.64
CA PRO A 677 -52.31 1.71 3.86
C PRO A 677 -51.84 2.65 4.99
N GLN A 678 -52.43 3.83 5.08
CA GLN A 678 -52.63 4.48 6.39
C GLN A 678 -53.99 4.05 6.96
N LYS A 679 -54.11 3.92 8.28
CA LYS A 679 -55.40 4.08 8.98
C LYS A 679 -55.19 4.67 10.38
N LYS A 680 -56.15 5.48 10.83
CA LYS A 680 -56.03 6.38 11.99
C LYS A 680 -57.03 6.04 13.11
N PHE A 681 -56.62 6.38 14.33
CA PHE A 681 -57.37 6.77 15.53
C PHE A 681 -58.92 6.75 15.53
N ALA A 682 -59.49 6.06 16.52
CA ALA A 682 -60.51 6.52 17.49
C ALA A 682 -60.74 5.40 18.54
N GLY A 683 -61.07 5.64 19.82
CA GLY A 683 -61.17 6.89 20.59
C GLY A 683 -61.59 6.64 22.07
N GLU A 684 -61.36 7.66 22.91
CA GLU A 684 -62.09 8.04 24.15
C GLU A 684 -62.36 7.10 25.37
N VAL A 685 -61.81 7.54 26.52
CA VAL A 685 -62.51 7.88 27.79
C VAL A 685 -62.81 6.81 28.89
N LYS A 686 -62.60 7.27 30.14
CA LYS A 686 -63.02 6.75 31.48
C LYS A 686 -62.23 5.58 32.09
N GLY A 687 -62.19 5.58 33.42
CA GLY A 687 -61.58 4.55 34.26
C GLY A 687 -62.12 4.54 35.70
N ALA A 688 -61.77 3.47 36.43
CA ALA A 688 -61.99 3.19 37.86
C ALA A 688 -60.94 2.09 38.22
N ALA A 689 -60.18 2.14 39.33
CA ALA A 689 -60.53 2.06 40.75
C ALA A 689 -60.97 0.65 41.22
N GLY A 690 -60.34 0.15 42.31
CA GLY A 690 -60.47 -1.22 42.84
C GLY A 690 -59.35 -2.14 42.32
N ASP A 691 -58.37 -2.67 43.06
CA ASP A 691 -58.17 -3.10 44.47
C ASP A 691 -58.34 -4.62 44.70
N ASN A 692 -57.40 -5.20 45.47
CA ASN A 692 -57.35 -6.56 46.06
C ASN A 692 -57.59 -7.78 45.13
N SER A 693 -56.87 -8.91 45.22
CA SER A 693 -55.87 -9.44 46.16
C SER A 693 -55.14 -10.64 45.46
N GLN A 694 -54.18 -11.43 45.98
CA GLN A 694 -53.62 -11.56 47.33
C GLN A 694 -52.13 -12.02 47.34
N LYS A 695 -51.86 -13.33 47.52
CA LYS A 695 -50.59 -13.96 47.96
C LYS A 695 -50.77 -15.51 48.04
N PRO A 696 -49.79 -16.35 48.46
CA PRO A 696 -48.33 -16.15 48.59
C PRO A 696 -47.46 -17.30 48.00
N ALA A 697 -46.13 -17.13 48.10
CA ALA A 697 -45.08 -18.13 48.41
C ALA A 697 -43.85 -18.03 47.47
N ASP A 698 -42.59 -18.08 47.93
CA ASP A 698 -41.83 -17.35 48.97
C ASP A 698 -40.41 -17.96 48.99
N LYS A 699 -39.38 -17.17 49.34
CA LYS A 699 -37.94 -17.54 49.44
C LYS A 699 -37.20 -17.83 48.12
N ASN A 700 -35.90 -17.53 47.98
CA ASN A 700 -34.94 -17.01 48.97
C ASN A 700 -34.20 -15.77 48.44
N GLU A 701 -33.80 -14.88 49.35
CA GLU A 701 -32.94 -13.73 49.06
C GLU A 701 -31.45 -14.10 49.14
N GLN A 702 -30.61 -13.41 48.38
CA GLN A 702 -29.26 -13.07 48.82
C GLN A 702 -28.79 -11.79 48.11
N VAL A 703 -28.87 -10.67 48.83
CA VAL A 703 -28.29 -9.39 48.40
C VAL A 703 -26.80 -9.42 48.71
N ALA A 704 -25.95 -9.12 47.73
CA ALA A 704 -24.54 -8.89 47.97
C ALA A 704 -24.34 -7.44 48.44
N GLU A 705 -23.74 -7.27 49.62
CA GLU A 705 -23.46 -5.95 50.19
C GLU A 705 -22.35 -5.23 49.40
N ALA A 706 -22.48 -3.91 49.25
CA ALA A 706 -21.45 -3.08 48.65
C ALA A 706 -20.46 -2.63 49.74
N GLU A 707 -19.33 -3.33 49.86
CA GLU A 707 -18.25 -2.90 50.75
C GLU A 707 -17.64 -1.56 50.27
N GLN A 708 -17.39 -0.65 51.22
CA GLN A 708 -16.68 0.59 50.95
C GLN A 708 -15.17 0.32 50.89
N GLU A 709 -14.60 0.36 49.69
CA GLU A 709 -13.15 0.23 49.51
C GLU A 709 -12.40 1.35 50.26
N LYS A 710 -11.36 0.97 51.00
CA LYS A 710 -10.38 1.91 51.58
C LYS A 710 -9.14 1.91 50.70
N GLU A 711 -8.62 3.11 50.43
CA GLU A 711 -7.40 3.30 49.66
C GLU A 711 -6.19 2.57 50.27
N GLY A 712 -5.35 1.99 49.41
CA GLY A 712 -3.95 1.68 49.75
C GLY A 712 -3.55 0.20 49.88
N GLN A 713 -4.46 -0.78 49.77
CA GLN A 713 -4.09 -2.20 49.76
C GLN A 713 -4.77 -2.96 48.61
N MET A 714 -3.95 -3.71 47.86
CA MET A 714 -4.38 -4.53 46.72
C MET A 714 -5.30 -5.67 47.20
N SER A 715 -6.48 -5.80 46.60
CA SER A 715 -7.44 -6.83 47.01
C SER A 715 -6.95 -8.24 46.65
N GLU A 716 -7.42 -9.27 47.35
CA GLU A 716 -6.98 -10.66 47.13
C GLU A 716 -7.22 -11.13 45.68
N ARG A 717 -8.28 -10.63 45.03
CA ARG A 717 -8.55 -10.86 43.60
C ARG A 717 -7.54 -10.17 42.69
N GLN A 718 -7.13 -8.93 42.99
CA GLN A 718 -6.08 -8.23 42.24
C GLN A 718 -4.72 -8.91 42.44
N ALA A 719 -4.40 -9.34 43.66
CA ALA A 719 -3.17 -10.08 43.96
C ALA A 719 -3.12 -11.43 43.23
N LEU A 720 -4.23 -12.18 43.19
CA LEU A 720 -4.33 -13.41 42.40
C LEU A 720 -4.22 -13.15 40.90
N ALA A 721 -4.89 -12.12 40.37
CA ALA A 721 -4.78 -11.74 38.95
C ALA A 721 -3.36 -11.34 38.56
N LEU A 722 -2.63 -10.64 39.43
CA LEU A 722 -1.21 -10.30 39.24
C LEU A 722 -0.31 -11.56 39.27
N LEU A 723 -0.56 -12.49 40.19
CA LEU A 723 0.19 -13.74 40.31
C LEU A 723 -0.10 -14.68 39.12
N GLU A 724 -1.31 -14.61 38.55
CA GLU A 724 -1.68 -15.30 37.31
C GLU A 724 -1.05 -14.62 36.07
N SER A 725 -1.05 -13.29 35.98
CA SER A 725 -0.37 -12.58 34.88
C SER A 725 1.14 -12.79 34.89
N MET A 726 1.79 -12.83 36.05
CA MET A 726 3.23 -13.15 36.17
C MET A 726 3.55 -14.60 35.76
N LYS A 727 2.63 -15.55 35.95
CA LYS A 727 2.79 -16.93 35.44
C LYS A 727 2.61 -16.99 33.93
N ASP A 728 1.67 -16.22 33.38
CA ASP A 728 1.50 -16.08 31.93
C ASP A 728 2.72 -15.37 31.31
N GLU A 729 3.38 -14.47 32.05
CA GLU A 729 4.63 -13.81 31.66
C GLU A 729 5.84 -14.77 31.70
N GLU A 730 6.03 -15.57 32.76
CA GLU A 730 7.02 -16.68 32.76
C GLU A 730 6.77 -17.65 31.59
N ALA A 731 5.51 -17.96 31.29
CA ALA A 731 5.14 -18.83 30.19
C ALA A 731 5.46 -18.21 28.81
N ARG A 732 5.25 -16.90 28.63
CA ARG A 732 5.64 -16.15 27.43
C ARG A 732 7.15 -16.14 27.24
N VAL A 733 7.92 -15.80 28.28
CA VAL A 733 9.39 -15.81 28.23
C VAL A 733 9.91 -17.19 27.82
N ARG A 734 9.40 -18.27 28.44
CA ARG A 734 9.76 -19.67 28.10
C ARG A 734 9.20 -20.17 26.76
N LEU A 735 8.34 -19.40 26.09
CA LEU A 735 7.83 -19.69 24.73
C LEU A 735 8.61 -18.91 23.67
N ASP A 736 8.98 -17.66 23.91
CA ASP A 736 9.83 -16.89 23.01
C ASP A 736 11.28 -17.40 23.00
N GLU A 737 11.78 -17.94 24.12
CA GLU A 737 13.01 -18.76 24.12
C GLU A 737 12.95 -19.99 23.18
N ARG A 738 11.75 -20.46 22.82
CA ARG A 738 11.54 -21.63 21.92
C ARG A 738 11.15 -21.24 20.49
N LYS A 739 10.71 -20.01 20.24
CA LYS A 739 10.49 -19.49 18.88
C LYS A 739 11.84 -19.22 18.22
N VAL A 740 12.45 -20.27 17.66
CA VAL A 740 13.62 -20.26 16.76
C VAL A 740 14.43 -18.97 16.79
N LYS A 741 15.45 -18.91 17.66
CA LYS A 741 16.52 -17.90 17.55
C LYS A 741 17.20 -18.04 16.18
N ARG A 742 16.68 -17.33 15.16
CA ARG A 742 17.52 -16.87 14.06
C ARG A 742 18.63 -16.08 14.72
N HIS A 743 19.87 -16.49 14.46
CA HIS A 743 21.00 -15.94 15.19
C HIS A 743 21.19 -14.49 14.75
N VAL A 744 21.03 -13.56 15.68
CA VAL A 744 21.74 -12.28 15.60
C VAL A 744 23.22 -12.68 15.52
N TYR A 745 23.89 -12.34 14.42
CA TYR A 745 25.25 -12.79 14.14
C TYR A 745 26.27 -12.02 14.99
N ASN A 746 26.26 -12.31 16.30
CA ASN A 746 27.11 -11.71 17.33
C ASN A 746 28.58 -12.18 17.26
N ASP A 747 29.17 -12.07 16.07
CA ASP A 747 30.62 -12.04 15.85
C ASP A 747 31.10 -10.56 15.91
N TRP A 748 30.98 -9.94 17.09
CA TRP A 748 31.46 -8.58 17.37
C TRP A 748 32.44 -8.62 18.55
#